data_AF-A0A8J7SRB9-F1
#
_entry.id   AF-A0A8J7SRB9-F1
#
_cell.length_a   1.000
_cell.length_b   1.000
_cell.length_c   1.000
_cell.angle_alpha   90.00
_cell.angle_beta   90.00
_cell.angle_gamma   90.00
#
_symmetry.space_group_name_H-M   'P 1'
#
loop_
_entity.id
_entity.type
_entity.pdbx_description
1 polymer ?
#
loop_
_entity_poly.entity_id
_entity_poly.type
_entity_poly.pdbx_seq_one_letter_code
_entity_poly.pdbx_strand_id
1 'polypeptide(L)'
;MKSVSDKYKKLEKEKVEVLEAFLKLQRVHAKYAYFKHQFMDVSDHSKLEFQKLLHHISDYKIKMYDWFEGRAPYIQQLVKELGPGKIYKYVSFDKRVFEITKNLNTFEKNFATSQVFKVQFKFVTKNIRRRLTQIEALDENLQKLKKEFNNFTEYHALKFFWLKLHKRQQSALHGISEANPKDWTGAFTSWYLSNFLAHHDDKFIPDENSYANNRDGYLKELHTLQNTLVNHTLKYWRGKQSQDVQNFHKKKAPLTLSNLYNTAGHQHSARTPLRKIIETDPELFTSFFPVLMVSPAVCSKILPLHPGMFDVVLFDEASQLNLEESFAALVRGKYKIIAGDSHQMPPPDSFHTYYSNNSQQDFVMDDEYWEEQQDVLTNNIDYLSNAPSLLEYALSTGTYQECFLEVHYRSKHPFLIDFSNAAFYGNRLISLPLKEGNYIPIEFKEINGTYHNHSNQAEVTAILDYLLDLVTDTKPCPSVGIATFNLHQRNLILEEIQQLALQQPEARTKFQFLFENGLFVKSLENIQGDERDILIISTTFGLREDGSMPQNWGPINDQDGYKLLNVAVTRAKQKVCVFNSIPPLYYQTYPQEIKKNGNTGKGILYAYLAYANAVQQQDNATRTAILELLYNYSNKKTVDDFLYNGKVNLFEQEVLNFLGLEFPNLRIEANYQHAGFALPIAILDDKDQVRLAFYYDIYHDKFSEEAYAWDLFHEQHLQQMGIICHRVWSKEWWKNTTQAQEKLLVQVRDVMG
;
A
#
# COMPACT_ATOMS: atom_id res chain seq x y z
N MET A 1 64.73 -73.59 94.12
CA MET A 1 63.40 -72.94 94.23
C MET A 1 63.40 -71.48 94.73
N LYS A 2 64.54 -70.80 94.97
CA LYS A 2 64.56 -69.35 95.33
C LYS A 2 64.55 -68.38 94.12
N SER A 3 64.99 -68.78 92.92
CA SER A 3 65.13 -67.86 91.78
C SER A 3 63.85 -67.53 91.00
N VAL A 4 62.74 -68.23 91.24
CA VAL A 4 61.45 -68.01 90.54
C VAL A 4 60.57 -66.98 91.28
N SER A 5 60.71 -66.86 92.61
CA SER A 5 59.90 -65.94 93.44
C SER A 5 60.29 -64.46 93.27
N ASP A 6 61.60 -64.16 93.16
CA ASP A 6 62.07 -62.77 93.01
C ASP A 6 61.76 -62.18 91.62
N LYS A 7 61.77 -63.01 90.57
CA LYS A 7 61.32 -62.62 89.22
C LYS A 7 59.83 -62.27 89.21
N TYR A 8 58.99 -63.01 89.93
CA TYR A 8 57.54 -62.78 89.98
C TYR A 8 57.20 -61.47 90.70
N LYS A 9 57.83 -61.20 91.86
CA LYS A 9 57.68 -59.94 92.59
C LYS A 9 58.14 -58.71 91.79
N LYS A 10 59.21 -58.84 90.99
CA LYS A 10 59.68 -57.76 90.11
C LYS A 10 58.68 -57.47 88.99
N LEU A 11 58.13 -58.52 88.38
CA LEU A 11 57.12 -58.42 87.31
C LEU A 11 55.81 -57.80 87.81
N GLU A 12 55.41 -58.12 89.04
CA GLU A 12 54.19 -57.58 89.67
C GLU A 12 54.33 -56.09 90.00
N LYS A 13 55.54 -55.66 90.41
CA LYS A 13 55.87 -54.24 90.62
C LYS A 13 55.90 -53.44 89.30
N GLU A 14 56.50 -53.99 88.25
CA GLU A 14 56.52 -53.39 86.91
C GLU A 14 55.09 -53.23 86.34
N LYS A 15 54.19 -54.20 86.59
CA LYS A 15 52.77 -54.12 86.19
C LYS A 15 52.04 -52.93 86.84
N VAL A 16 52.29 -52.66 88.12
CA VAL A 16 51.67 -51.52 88.84
C VAL A 16 52.16 -50.19 88.28
N GLU A 17 53.46 -50.06 87.99
CA GLU A 17 54.02 -48.82 87.39
C GLU A 17 53.42 -48.51 86.00
N VAL A 18 53.20 -49.53 85.16
CA VAL A 18 52.55 -49.35 83.84
C VAL A 18 51.10 -48.89 84.00
N LEU A 19 50.36 -49.43 84.97
CA LEU A 19 48.98 -49.04 85.25
C LEU A 19 48.87 -47.59 85.73
N GLU A 20 49.77 -47.15 86.62
CA GLU A 20 49.82 -45.76 87.07
C GLU A 20 50.14 -44.79 85.91
N ALA A 21 51.08 -45.16 85.03
CA ALA A 21 51.40 -44.38 83.84
C ALA A 21 50.21 -44.27 82.87
N PHE A 22 49.44 -45.35 82.69
CA PHE A 22 48.23 -45.36 81.86
C PHE A 22 47.12 -44.47 82.44
N LEU A 23 46.87 -44.54 83.75
CA LEU A 23 45.91 -43.66 84.42
C LEU A 23 46.33 -42.18 84.35
N LYS A 24 47.64 -41.90 84.42
CA LYS A 24 48.15 -40.54 84.22
C LYS A 24 47.90 -40.05 82.79
N LEU A 25 48.09 -40.89 81.77
CA LEU A 25 47.76 -40.58 80.38
C LEU A 25 46.27 -40.25 80.20
N GLN A 26 45.38 -41.04 80.83
CA GLN A 26 43.94 -40.82 80.82
C GLN A 26 43.57 -39.45 81.42
N ARG A 27 44.18 -39.06 82.55
CA ARG A 27 43.97 -37.73 83.17
C ARG A 27 44.46 -36.58 82.28
N VAL A 28 45.62 -36.74 81.63
CA VAL A 28 46.17 -35.72 80.73
C VAL A 28 45.25 -35.51 79.52
N HIS A 29 44.75 -36.59 78.91
CA HIS A 29 43.80 -36.50 77.80
C HIS A 29 42.45 -35.88 78.23
N ALA A 30 41.95 -36.20 79.43
CA ALA A 30 40.72 -35.60 79.94
C ALA A 30 40.84 -34.08 80.13
N LYS A 31 42.03 -33.60 80.54
CA LYS A 31 42.31 -32.16 80.65
C LYS A 31 42.47 -31.46 79.30
N TYR A 32 43.03 -32.17 78.32
CA TYR A 32 43.33 -31.64 76.98
C TYR A 32 42.74 -32.56 75.90
N ALA A 33 41.40 -32.54 75.78
CA ALA A 33 40.64 -33.41 74.87
C ALA A 33 40.75 -32.96 73.40
N TYR A 34 41.96 -32.97 72.84
CA TYR A 34 42.24 -32.52 71.48
C TYR A 34 41.67 -33.44 70.39
N PHE A 35 41.49 -34.72 70.70
CA PHE A 35 40.86 -35.72 69.84
C PHE A 35 39.96 -36.65 70.67
N LYS A 36 39.07 -37.40 70.00
CA LYS A 36 38.20 -38.36 70.68
C LYS A 36 38.94 -39.68 70.86
N HIS A 37 39.03 -40.16 72.10
CA HIS A 37 39.54 -41.50 72.40
C HIS A 37 38.82 -42.08 73.62
N GLN A 38 38.45 -43.36 73.56
CA GLN A 38 37.88 -44.12 74.67
C GLN A 38 38.97 -44.98 75.30
N PHE A 39 39.30 -44.68 76.55
CA PHE A 39 40.22 -45.49 77.34
C PHE A 39 39.51 -46.76 77.84
N MET A 40 40.26 -47.86 77.91
CA MET A 40 39.83 -49.11 78.55
C MET A 40 39.61 -48.89 80.06
N ASP A 41 38.61 -49.57 80.63
CA ASP A 41 38.38 -49.60 82.07
C ASP A 41 39.36 -50.58 82.74
N VAL A 42 40.04 -50.11 83.78
CA VAL A 42 41.21 -50.78 84.38
C VAL A 42 41.01 -51.06 85.87
N SER A 43 39.77 -50.99 86.34
CA SER A 43 39.36 -51.06 87.74
C SER A 43 39.54 -52.44 88.41
N ASP A 44 39.55 -53.54 87.64
CA ASP A 44 39.77 -54.91 88.17
C ASP A 44 41.14 -55.48 87.73
N HIS A 45 42.13 -55.34 88.61
CA HIS A 45 43.53 -55.72 88.33
C HIS A 45 43.76 -57.22 88.11
N SER A 46 42.80 -58.07 88.52
CA SER A 46 42.94 -59.53 88.48
C SER A 46 42.68 -60.15 87.10
N LYS A 47 42.02 -59.42 86.19
CA LYS A 47 41.63 -59.89 84.85
C LYS A 47 42.31 -59.16 83.69
N LEU A 48 43.34 -58.36 83.99
CA LEU A 48 43.96 -57.48 83.00
C LEU A 48 44.97 -58.21 82.10
N GLU A 49 44.58 -58.41 80.85
CA GLU A 49 45.49 -58.88 79.80
C GLU A 49 46.35 -57.71 79.29
N PHE A 50 47.62 -57.67 79.68
CA PHE A 50 48.56 -56.60 79.30
C PHE A 50 48.75 -56.45 77.78
N GLN A 51 48.54 -57.51 76.99
CA GLN A 51 48.53 -57.42 75.53
C GLN A 51 47.42 -56.50 75.00
N LYS A 52 46.22 -56.52 75.61
CA LYS A 52 45.12 -55.62 75.24
C LYS A 52 45.40 -54.17 75.63
N LEU A 53 46.03 -53.94 76.78
CA LEU A 53 46.47 -52.60 77.21
C LEU A 53 47.48 -51.99 76.23
N LEU A 54 48.49 -52.78 75.82
CA LEU A 54 49.49 -52.37 74.83
C LEU A 54 48.86 -52.02 73.48
N HIS A 55 47.87 -52.80 73.03
CA HIS A 55 47.12 -52.49 71.82
C HIS A 55 46.36 -51.16 71.93
N HIS A 56 45.71 -50.89 73.06
CA HIS A 56 45.03 -49.62 73.33
C HIS A 56 46.00 -48.42 73.36
N ILE A 57 47.18 -48.57 73.96
CA ILE A 57 48.21 -47.52 73.96
C ILE A 57 48.71 -47.26 72.54
N SER A 58 48.89 -48.32 71.74
CA SER A 58 49.28 -48.19 70.33
C SER A 58 48.20 -47.46 69.52
N ASP A 59 46.92 -47.81 69.70
CA ASP A 59 45.80 -47.11 69.06
C ASP A 59 45.72 -45.64 69.48
N TYR A 60 45.93 -45.33 70.77
CA TYR A 60 46.02 -43.94 71.24
C TYR A 60 47.18 -43.18 70.59
N LYS A 61 48.35 -43.81 70.48
CA LYS A 61 49.54 -43.21 69.85
C LYS A 61 49.31 -42.92 68.37
N ILE A 62 48.68 -43.85 67.65
CA ILE A 62 48.30 -43.68 66.23
C ILE A 62 47.33 -42.51 66.11
N LYS A 63 46.25 -42.48 66.90
CA LYS A 63 45.26 -41.38 66.87
C LYS A 63 45.86 -40.02 67.23
N MET A 64 46.83 -39.99 68.15
CA MET A 64 47.54 -38.75 68.51
C MET A 64 48.43 -38.27 67.36
N TYR A 65 49.14 -39.18 66.69
CA TYR A 65 49.93 -38.88 65.49
C TYR A 65 49.05 -38.40 64.34
N ASP A 66 47.94 -39.09 64.06
CA ASP A 66 46.99 -38.71 63.02
C ASP A 66 46.40 -37.33 63.28
N TRP A 67 46.06 -37.02 64.53
CA TRP A 67 45.62 -35.68 64.92
C TRP A 67 46.72 -34.64 64.70
N PHE A 68 47.98 -34.94 65.05
CA PHE A 68 49.12 -34.02 64.95
C PHE A 68 49.54 -33.73 63.50
N GLU A 69 49.52 -34.73 62.62
CA GLU A 69 49.77 -34.57 61.19
C GLU A 69 48.60 -33.88 60.47
N GLY A 70 47.35 -34.17 60.89
CA GLY A 70 46.13 -33.59 60.33
C GLY A 70 45.93 -32.08 60.61
N ARG A 71 46.76 -31.47 61.47
CA ARG A 71 46.60 -30.06 61.90
C ARG A 71 46.87 -29.05 60.79
N ALA A 72 47.94 -29.25 60.02
CA ALA A 72 48.32 -28.30 58.97
C ALA A 72 47.26 -28.24 57.85
N PRO A 73 46.73 -29.36 57.33
CA PRO A 73 45.59 -29.35 56.42
C PRO A 73 44.35 -28.68 57.02
N TYR A 74 44.06 -28.96 58.29
CA TYR A 74 42.90 -28.39 58.99
C TYR A 74 42.99 -26.86 59.15
N ILE A 75 44.16 -26.35 59.53
CA ILE A 75 44.42 -24.91 59.62
C ILE A 75 44.33 -24.25 58.24
N GLN A 76 44.90 -24.86 57.19
CA GLN A 76 44.77 -24.36 55.83
C GLN A 76 43.31 -24.32 55.37
N GLN A 77 42.50 -25.31 55.75
CA GLN A 77 41.07 -25.34 55.45
C GLN A 77 40.32 -24.23 56.22
N LEU A 78 40.61 -24.03 57.50
CA LEU A 78 40.03 -22.93 58.29
C LEU A 78 40.38 -21.55 57.69
N VAL A 79 41.61 -21.35 57.22
CA VAL A 79 42.03 -20.12 56.54
C VAL A 79 41.34 -19.97 55.18
N LYS A 80 41.17 -21.06 54.44
CA LYS A 80 40.39 -21.06 53.18
C LYS A 80 38.92 -20.75 53.41
N GLU A 81 38.37 -21.07 54.58
CA GLU A 81 36.95 -20.89 54.93
C GLU A 81 36.68 -19.66 55.81
N LEU A 82 37.69 -18.79 56.02
CA LEU A 82 37.63 -17.66 56.93
C LEU A 82 36.42 -16.74 56.66
N GLY A 83 35.60 -16.54 57.69
CA GLY A 83 34.41 -15.71 57.65
C GLY A 83 33.82 -15.51 59.06
N PRO A 84 32.83 -14.61 59.23
CA PRO A 84 32.38 -14.14 60.53
C PRO A 84 31.78 -15.23 61.47
N GLY A 85 31.43 -16.40 60.94
CA GLY A 85 30.89 -17.53 61.71
C GLY A 85 31.82 -18.75 61.81
N LYS A 86 33.05 -18.68 61.26
CA LYS A 86 34.01 -19.80 61.23
C LYS A 86 35.34 -19.39 61.87
N ILE A 87 35.28 -18.62 62.95
CA ILE A 87 36.48 -18.22 63.69
C ILE A 87 36.68 -19.16 64.87
N TYR A 88 37.89 -19.66 65.03
CA TYR A 88 38.21 -20.61 66.09
C TYR A 88 38.27 -19.88 67.43
N LYS A 89 37.57 -20.41 68.44
CA LYS A 89 37.28 -19.77 69.75
C LYS A 89 38.51 -19.26 70.54
N TYR A 90 39.72 -19.71 70.18
CA TYR A 90 40.96 -19.41 70.89
C TYR A 90 41.96 -18.55 70.08
N VAL A 91 41.52 -17.93 68.97
CA VAL A 91 42.37 -17.09 68.11
C VAL A 91 41.98 -15.62 68.25
N SER A 92 42.96 -14.71 68.33
CA SER A 92 42.75 -13.29 68.71
C SER A 92 42.37 -12.34 67.56
N PHE A 93 42.12 -12.83 66.34
CA PHE A 93 41.91 -11.98 65.15
C PHE A 93 40.43 -11.61 64.87
N ASP A 94 39.50 -11.94 65.77
CA ASP A 94 38.05 -11.75 65.60
C ASP A 94 37.64 -10.34 65.20
N LYS A 95 38.23 -9.33 65.86
CA LYS A 95 37.95 -7.92 65.59
C LYS A 95 38.29 -7.53 64.16
N ARG A 96 39.43 -8.01 63.65
CA ARG A 96 39.93 -7.66 62.31
C ARG A 96 39.12 -8.34 61.20
N VAL A 97 38.69 -9.59 61.42
CA VAL A 97 37.79 -10.31 60.51
C VAL A 97 36.43 -9.62 60.43
N PHE A 98 35.91 -9.15 61.56
CA PHE A 98 34.66 -8.40 61.61
C PHE A 98 34.77 -7.05 60.88
N GLU A 99 35.85 -6.31 61.09
CA GLU A 99 36.12 -5.03 60.41
C GLU A 99 36.23 -5.19 58.89
N ILE A 100 36.99 -6.18 58.40
CA ILE A 100 37.09 -6.48 56.97
C ILE A 100 35.72 -6.84 56.39
N THR A 101 34.93 -7.65 57.12
CA THR A 101 33.58 -8.03 56.69
C THR A 101 32.66 -6.82 56.61
N LYS A 102 32.75 -5.90 57.58
CA LYS A 102 32.00 -4.64 57.59
C LYS A 102 32.36 -3.79 56.37
N ASN A 103 33.65 -3.59 56.10
CA ASN A 103 34.13 -2.81 54.97
C ASN A 103 33.67 -3.39 53.62
N LEU A 104 33.72 -4.72 53.46
CA LEU A 104 33.22 -5.39 52.25
C LEU A 104 31.70 -5.19 52.08
N ASN A 105 30.91 -5.29 53.14
CA ASN A 105 29.47 -5.02 53.06
C ASN A 105 29.17 -3.54 52.75
N THR A 106 29.98 -2.61 53.26
CA THR A 106 29.88 -1.18 52.92
C THR A 106 30.21 -0.93 51.45
N PHE A 107 31.24 -1.60 50.91
CA PHE A 107 31.56 -1.55 49.47
C PHE A 107 30.37 -2.03 48.62
N GLU A 108 29.78 -3.18 48.96
CA GLU A 108 28.60 -3.72 48.26
C GLU A 108 27.43 -2.71 48.25
N LYS A 109 27.16 -2.09 49.40
CA LYS A 109 26.11 -1.06 49.52
C LYS A 109 26.41 0.18 48.68
N ASN A 110 27.64 0.68 48.73
CA ASN A 110 28.06 1.87 48.00
C ASN A 110 28.04 1.65 46.48
N PHE A 111 28.43 0.45 46.03
CA PHE A 111 28.36 0.06 44.62
C PHE A 111 26.91 -0.04 44.14
N ALA A 112 26.01 -0.59 44.95
CA ALA A 112 24.58 -0.63 44.62
C ALA A 112 23.96 0.77 44.51
N THR A 113 24.41 1.74 45.32
CA THR A 113 23.91 3.12 45.28
C THR A 113 24.51 3.97 44.16
N SER A 114 25.67 3.59 43.59
CA SER A 114 26.37 4.43 42.60
C SER A 114 25.68 4.46 41.23
N GLN A 115 24.79 3.51 40.93
CA GLN A 115 24.09 3.35 39.64
C GLN A 115 25.00 3.29 38.40
N VAL A 116 26.31 3.10 38.57
CA VAL A 116 27.29 3.07 37.46
C VAL A 116 26.99 1.95 36.45
N PHE A 117 26.32 0.88 36.90
CA PHE A 117 25.76 -0.16 36.04
C PHE A 117 24.33 -0.48 36.49
N LYS A 118 23.41 -0.77 35.56
CA LYS A 118 22.03 -1.23 35.86
C LYS A 118 21.97 -2.63 36.52
N VAL A 119 23.12 -3.19 36.92
CA VAL A 119 23.26 -4.53 37.49
C VAL A 119 23.66 -4.42 38.95
N GLN A 120 22.92 -5.07 39.85
CA GLN A 120 23.27 -5.12 41.28
C GLN A 120 24.45 -6.07 41.50
N PHE A 121 25.64 -5.52 41.77
CA PHE A 121 26.77 -6.33 42.24
C PHE A 121 26.48 -6.85 43.65
N LYS A 122 26.57 -8.17 43.84
CA LYS A 122 26.45 -8.83 45.15
C LYS A 122 27.54 -9.86 45.33
N PHE A 123 28.09 -9.94 46.53
CA PHE A 123 29.06 -10.98 46.85
C PHE A 123 28.39 -12.35 46.93
N VAL A 124 28.90 -13.33 46.19
CA VAL A 124 28.29 -14.68 46.08
C VAL A 124 28.52 -15.52 47.35
N THR A 125 29.45 -15.12 48.20
CA THR A 125 29.85 -15.88 49.39
C THR A 125 30.19 -14.97 50.55
N LYS A 126 30.13 -15.48 51.78
CA LYS A 126 30.58 -14.79 53.01
C LYS A 126 32.08 -14.98 53.28
N ASN A 127 32.76 -15.76 52.45
CA ASN A 127 34.20 -16.00 52.56
C ASN A 127 35.00 -14.79 52.10
N ILE A 128 35.87 -14.26 52.96
CA ILE A 128 36.60 -13.01 52.70
C ILE A 128 37.52 -13.13 51.48
N ARG A 129 38.23 -14.25 51.33
CA ARG A 129 39.18 -14.44 50.23
C ARG A 129 38.49 -14.50 48.87
N ARG A 130 37.38 -15.24 48.78
CA ARG A 130 36.58 -15.30 47.56
C ARG A 130 35.94 -13.95 47.22
N ARG A 131 35.52 -13.17 48.22
CA ARG A 131 35.05 -11.80 48.00
C ARG A 131 36.14 -10.91 47.41
N LEU A 132 37.38 -11.01 47.90
CA LEU A 132 38.51 -10.25 47.37
C LEU A 132 38.77 -10.58 45.89
N THR A 133 38.80 -11.87 45.53
CA THR A 133 38.96 -12.29 44.12
C THR A 133 37.84 -11.76 43.22
N GLN A 134 36.61 -11.63 43.74
CA GLN A 134 35.51 -11.01 42.99
C GLN A 134 35.72 -9.51 42.76
N ILE A 135 36.34 -8.79 43.71
CA ILE A 135 36.71 -7.37 43.54
C ILE A 135 37.83 -7.23 42.51
N GLU A 136 38.86 -8.08 42.56
CA GLU A 136 39.97 -8.05 41.60
C GLU A 136 39.48 -8.27 40.17
N ALA A 137 38.59 -9.26 39.96
CA ALA A 137 37.98 -9.50 38.65
C ALA A 137 37.08 -8.33 38.18
N LEU A 138 36.40 -7.67 39.12
CA LEU A 138 35.61 -6.47 38.81
C LEU A 138 36.52 -5.33 38.34
N ASP A 139 37.64 -5.08 39.03
CA ASP A 139 38.60 -4.03 38.66
C ASP A 139 39.20 -4.27 37.26
N GLU A 140 39.62 -5.51 36.97
CA GLU A 140 40.14 -5.86 35.64
C GLU A 140 39.12 -5.57 34.52
N ASN A 141 37.85 -5.92 34.75
CA ASN A 141 36.77 -5.67 33.78
C ASN A 141 36.51 -4.17 33.60
N LEU A 142 36.53 -3.38 34.68
CA LEU A 142 36.37 -1.93 34.62
C LEU A 142 37.51 -1.25 33.88
N GLN A 143 38.75 -1.73 34.06
CA GLN A 143 39.91 -1.19 33.34
C GLN A 143 39.86 -1.51 31.84
N LYS A 144 39.40 -2.70 31.45
CA LYS A 144 39.17 -3.05 30.04
C LYS A 144 38.12 -2.15 29.41
N LEU A 145 36.97 -1.99 30.08
CA LEU A 145 35.90 -1.09 29.66
C LEU A 145 36.39 0.34 29.46
N LYS A 146 37.21 0.86 30.38
CA LYS A 146 37.77 2.21 30.27
C LYS A 146 38.69 2.39 29.06
N LYS A 147 39.46 1.36 28.68
CA LYS A 147 40.36 1.41 27.50
C LYS A 147 39.60 1.38 26.18
N GLU A 148 38.54 0.58 26.10
CA GLU A 148 37.78 0.39 24.85
C GLU A 148 36.55 1.31 24.73
N PHE A 149 36.31 2.17 25.73
CA PHE A 149 35.13 3.03 25.80
C PHE A 149 34.96 3.94 24.57
N ASN A 150 36.06 4.43 23.99
CA ASN A 150 36.02 5.30 22.82
C ASN A 150 35.49 4.60 21.57
N ASN A 151 35.60 3.27 21.47
CA ASN A 151 35.13 2.49 20.33
C ASN A 151 33.66 2.07 20.49
N PHE A 152 33.00 2.44 21.59
CA PHE A 152 31.63 2.04 21.86
C PHE A 152 30.64 2.60 20.84
N THR A 153 30.81 3.87 20.42
CA THR A 153 29.92 4.52 19.46
C THR A 153 29.97 3.83 18.09
N GLU A 154 31.18 3.52 17.62
CA GLU A 154 31.41 2.80 16.36
C GLU A 154 30.91 1.35 16.43
N TYR A 155 31.19 0.66 17.54
CA TYR A 155 30.67 -0.69 17.78
C TYR A 155 29.14 -0.71 17.81
N HIS A 156 28.51 0.28 18.46
CA HIS A 156 27.06 0.39 18.53
C HIS A 156 26.46 0.66 17.15
N ALA A 157 27.03 1.58 16.37
CA ALA A 157 26.59 1.84 15.00
C ALA A 157 26.74 0.60 14.11
N LEU A 158 27.88 -0.08 14.17
CA LEU A 158 28.15 -1.33 13.45
C LEU A 158 27.17 -2.43 13.87
N LYS A 159 26.91 -2.58 15.18
CA LYS A 159 26.04 -3.64 15.69
C LYS A 159 24.58 -3.39 15.32
N PHE A 160 24.13 -2.14 15.38
CA PHE A 160 22.79 -1.75 14.96
C PHE A 160 22.59 -1.93 13.46
N PHE A 161 23.58 -1.57 12.64
CA PHE A 161 23.60 -1.87 11.21
C PHE A 161 23.55 -3.39 10.97
N TRP A 162 24.46 -4.15 11.58
CA TRP A 162 24.56 -5.60 11.44
C TRP A 162 23.27 -6.34 11.78
N LEU A 163 22.61 -5.96 12.89
CA LEU A 163 21.37 -6.59 13.34
C LEU A 163 20.18 -6.34 12.41
N LYS A 164 20.20 -5.27 11.60
CA LYS A 164 19.18 -5.00 10.58
C LYS A 164 19.38 -5.82 9.31
N LEU A 165 20.56 -6.39 9.10
CA LEU A 165 20.87 -7.15 7.89
C LEU A 165 20.29 -8.57 7.94
N HIS A 166 19.90 -9.09 6.78
CA HIS A 166 19.47 -10.48 6.62
C HIS A 166 20.66 -11.44 6.80
N LYS A 167 20.41 -12.70 7.23
CA LYS A 167 21.48 -13.68 7.53
C LYS A 167 22.52 -13.84 6.41
N ARG A 168 22.08 -13.81 5.14
CA ARG A 168 22.99 -13.91 3.98
C ARG A 168 23.93 -12.70 3.86
N GLN A 169 23.42 -11.49 4.10
CA GLN A 169 24.21 -10.26 4.07
C GLN A 169 25.23 -10.22 5.22
N GLN A 170 24.83 -10.70 6.40
CA GLN A 170 25.75 -10.90 7.53
C GLN A 170 26.88 -11.87 7.17
N SER A 171 26.56 -13.03 6.58
CA SER A 171 27.59 -13.99 6.13
C SER A 171 28.55 -13.41 5.09
N ALA A 172 28.04 -12.61 4.13
CA ALA A 172 28.88 -11.98 3.11
C ALA A 172 29.85 -10.95 3.72
N LEU A 173 29.36 -10.05 4.56
CA LEU A 173 30.20 -9.07 5.26
C LEU A 173 31.21 -9.74 6.18
N HIS A 174 30.82 -10.83 6.85
CA HIS A 174 31.76 -11.63 7.65
C HIS A 174 32.90 -12.17 6.78
N GLY A 175 32.57 -12.79 5.63
CA GLY A 175 33.56 -13.38 4.73
C GLY A 175 34.53 -12.34 4.16
N ILE A 176 34.03 -11.15 3.79
CA ILE A 176 34.90 -10.07 3.28
C ILE A 176 35.76 -9.48 4.42
N SER A 177 35.21 -9.37 5.64
CA SER A 177 35.97 -8.91 6.80
C SER A 177 37.11 -9.85 7.19
N GLU A 178 36.95 -11.16 7.02
CA GLU A 178 38.03 -12.13 7.22
C GLU A 178 39.12 -12.01 6.14
N ALA A 179 38.72 -11.71 4.90
CA ALA A 179 39.67 -11.52 3.80
C ALA A 179 40.50 -10.23 3.93
N ASN A 180 39.98 -9.22 4.64
CA ASN A 180 40.62 -7.92 4.92
C ASN A 180 41.31 -7.27 3.68
N PRO A 181 40.58 -7.06 2.58
CA PRO A 181 41.16 -6.51 1.35
C PRO A 181 41.55 -5.04 1.52
N LYS A 182 42.61 -4.61 0.81
CA LYS A 182 43.04 -3.19 0.77
C LYS A 182 42.04 -2.31 0.02
N ASP A 183 41.44 -2.86 -1.03
CA ASP A 183 40.34 -2.25 -1.78
C ASP A 183 39.07 -3.08 -1.56
N TRP A 184 38.26 -2.61 -0.62
CA TRP A 184 37.00 -3.24 -0.25
C TRP A 184 35.99 -3.24 -1.38
N THR A 185 35.96 -2.16 -2.16
CA THR A 185 35.05 -2.02 -3.30
C THR A 185 35.42 -3.05 -4.35
N GLY A 186 36.67 -3.04 -4.81
CA GLY A 186 37.17 -3.99 -5.81
C GLY A 186 36.99 -5.45 -5.41
N ALA A 187 37.28 -5.79 -4.15
CA ALA A 187 37.10 -7.14 -3.62
C ALA A 187 35.61 -7.54 -3.54
N PHE A 188 34.73 -6.65 -3.09
CA PHE A 188 33.29 -6.91 -3.10
C PHE A 188 32.77 -7.10 -4.54
N THR A 189 33.10 -6.20 -5.46
CA THR A 189 32.64 -6.29 -6.86
C THR A 189 33.15 -7.56 -7.53
N SER A 190 34.45 -7.84 -7.46
CA SER A 190 35.05 -8.96 -8.21
C SER A 190 34.77 -10.32 -7.54
N TRP A 191 34.96 -10.41 -6.22
CA TRP A 191 34.97 -11.70 -5.52
C TRP A 191 33.59 -12.13 -5.03
N TYR A 192 32.73 -11.16 -4.67
CA TYR A 192 31.37 -11.44 -4.24
C TYR A 192 30.36 -11.20 -5.36
N LEU A 193 30.23 -9.98 -5.89
CA LEU A 193 29.16 -9.63 -6.83
C LEU A 193 29.31 -10.36 -8.18
N SER A 194 30.45 -10.20 -8.88
CA SER A 194 30.68 -10.85 -10.17
C SER A 194 30.67 -12.37 -10.04
N ASN A 195 31.28 -12.91 -8.97
CA ASN A 195 31.29 -14.35 -8.71
C ASN A 195 29.89 -14.89 -8.38
N PHE A 196 29.10 -14.15 -7.58
CA PHE A 196 27.72 -14.47 -7.26
C PHE A 196 26.87 -14.48 -8.53
N LEU A 197 26.96 -13.44 -9.37
CA LEU A 197 26.23 -13.34 -10.64
C LEU A 197 26.66 -14.40 -11.67
N ALA A 198 27.93 -14.82 -11.66
CA ALA A 198 28.43 -15.89 -12.53
C ALA A 198 27.94 -17.28 -12.09
N HIS A 199 27.82 -17.54 -10.79
CA HIS A 199 27.42 -18.84 -10.24
C HIS A 199 25.91 -18.96 -9.97
N HIS A 200 25.22 -17.84 -9.83
CA HIS A 200 23.77 -17.74 -9.67
C HIS A 200 23.19 -17.07 -10.91
N ASP A 201 23.41 -17.70 -12.07
CA ASP A 201 22.72 -17.30 -13.30
C ASP A 201 21.25 -17.70 -13.18
N ASP A 202 20.48 -16.86 -12.50
CA ASP A 202 19.07 -17.10 -12.30
C ASP A 202 18.37 -16.99 -13.67
N LYS A 203 17.72 -18.09 -14.07
CA LYS A 203 16.92 -18.15 -15.30
C LYS A 203 15.71 -17.20 -15.24
N PHE A 204 15.33 -16.77 -14.03
CA PHE A 204 14.21 -15.86 -13.82
C PHE A 204 14.57 -14.39 -14.00
N ILE A 205 15.86 -14.01 -14.01
CA ILE A 205 16.27 -12.63 -14.33
C ILE A 205 16.46 -12.54 -15.85
N PRO A 206 15.57 -11.82 -16.56
CA PRO A 206 15.64 -11.73 -18.00
C PRO A 206 16.92 -11.03 -18.45
N ASP A 207 17.47 -11.51 -19.55
CA ASP A 207 18.43 -10.81 -20.41
C ASP A 207 17.71 -10.42 -21.71
N GLU A 208 18.33 -9.61 -22.57
CA GLU A 208 17.67 -9.09 -23.77
C GLU A 208 17.11 -10.20 -24.68
N ASN A 209 17.89 -11.27 -24.88
CA ASN A 209 17.52 -12.37 -25.77
C ASN A 209 16.42 -13.25 -25.18
N SER A 210 16.48 -13.55 -23.88
CA SER A 210 15.41 -14.27 -23.19
C SER A 210 14.16 -13.41 -23.08
N TYR A 211 14.27 -12.11 -22.87
CA TYR A 211 13.12 -11.20 -22.81
C TYR A 211 12.34 -11.18 -24.13
N ALA A 212 13.01 -10.94 -25.27
CA ALA A 212 12.32 -10.87 -26.56
C ALA A 212 11.63 -12.20 -26.91
N ASN A 213 12.35 -13.32 -26.73
CA ASN A 213 11.79 -14.65 -27.00
C ASN A 213 10.68 -15.03 -26.01
N ASN A 214 10.84 -14.71 -24.73
CA ASN A 214 9.83 -14.98 -23.71
C ASN A 214 8.61 -14.12 -23.94
N ARG A 215 8.75 -12.82 -24.23
CA ARG A 215 7.61 -11.92 -24.51
C ARG A 215 6.78 -12.43 -25.66
N ASP A 216 7.42 -12.69 -26.80
CA ASP A 216 6.71 -13.12 -28.00
C ASP A 216 6.12 -14.54 -27.82
N GLY A 217 6.81 -15.40 -27.06
CA GLY A 217 6.31 -16.70 -26.59
C GLY A 217 5.09 -16.57 -25.69
N TYR A 218 5.14 -15.72 -24.66
CA TYR A 218 4.06 -15.45 -23.71
C TYR A 218 2.84 -14.86 -24.41
N LEU A 219 3.01 -13.89 -25.31
CA LEU A 219 1.89 -13.32 -26.07
C LEU A 219 1.20 -14.39 -26.92
N LYS A 220 1.99 -15.25 -27.57
CA LYS A 220 1.46 -16.37 -28.36
C LYS A 220 0.75 -17.41 -27.49
N GLU A 221 1.32 -17.78 -26.34
CA GLU A 221 0.70 -18.69 -25.39
C GLU A 221 -0.56 -18.09 -24.77
N LEU A 222 -0.57 -16.80 -24.44
CA LEU A 222 -1.72 -16.08 -23.91
C LEU A 222 -2.87 -16.05 -24.93
N HIS A 223 -2.58 -15.76 -26.20
CA HIS A 223 -3.58 -15.86 -27.27
C HIS A 223 -4.08 -17.30 -27.45
N THR A 224 -3.20 -18.29 -27.33
CA THR A 224 -3.59 -19.71 -27.40
C THR A 224 -4.50 -20.08 -26.23
N LEU A 225 -4.14 -19.69 -25.01
CA LEU A 225 -4.90 -19.91 -23.79
C LEU A 225 -6.27 -19.22 -23.86
N GLN A 226 -6.34 -17.96 -24.30
CA GLN A 226 -7.61 -17.24 -24.49
C GLN A 226 -8.55 -18.04 -25.42
N ASN A 227 -8.04 -18.51 -26.56
CA ASN A 227 -8.81 -19.32 -27.49
C ASN A 227 -9.21 -20.68 -26.90
N THR A 228 -8.31 -21.35 -26.16
CA THR A 228 -8.61 -22.62 -25.49
C THR A 228 -9.63 -22.45 -24.36
N LEU A 229 -9.55 -21.39 -23.57
CA LEU A 229 -10.48 -21.07 -22.49
C LEU A 229 -11.89 -20.84 -23.01
N VAL A 230 -12.05 -20.10 -24.12
CA VAL A 230 -13.36 -19.91 -24.77
C VAL A 230 -13.95 -21.26 -25.16
N ASN A 231 -13.19 -22.09 -25.86
CA ASN A 231 -13.64 -23.41 -26.29
C ASN A 231 -13.98 -24.34 -25.11
N HIS A 232 -13.13 -24.37 -24.09
CA HIS A 232 -13.35 -25.15 -22.88
C HIS A 232 -14.61 -24.69 -22.12
N THR A 233 -14.79 -23.38 -21.97
CA THR A 233 -15.95 -22.77 -21.31
C THR A 233 -17.25 -23.14 -22.04
N LEU A 234 -17.27 -23.03 -23.37
CA LEU A 234 -18.42 -23.44 -24.18
C LEU A 234 -18.72 -24.94 -24.04
N LYS A 235 -17.69 -25.79 -24.00
CA LYS A 235 -17.84 -27.24 -23.80
C LYS A 235 -18.39 -27.57 -22.41
N TYR A 236 -17.87 -26.90 -21.37
CA TYR A 236 -18.32 -27.05 -19.99
C TYR A 236 -19.81 -26.71 -19.86
N TRP A 237 -20.23 -25.54 -20.35
CA TRP A 237 -21.63 -25.11 -20.26
C TRP A 237 -22.57 -25.98 -21.08
N ARG A 238 -22.17 -26.46 -22.26
CA ARG A 238 -22.96 -27.45 -23.03
C ARG A 238 -23.16 -28.76 -22.25
N GLY A 239 -22.11 -29.23 -21.58
CA GLY A 239 -22.18 -30.41 -20.71
C GLY A 239 -23.12 -30.20 -19.53
N LYS A 240 -22.97 -29.06 -18.83
CA LYS A 240 -23.81 -28.68 -17.70
C LYS A 240 -25.28 -28.53 -18.08
N GLN A 241 -25.58 -27.83 -19.18
CA GLN A 241 -26.94 -27.71 -19.73
C GLN A 241 -27.54 -29.08 -20.02
N SER A 242 -26.80 -29.98 -20.69
CA SER A 242 -27.29 -31.33 -21.00
C SER A 242 -27.62 -32.13 -19.73
N GLN A 243 -26.78 -32.02 -18.71
CA GLN A 243 -26.98 -32.68 -17.42
C GLN A 243 -28.18 -32.11 -16.65
N ASP A 244 -28.32 -30.79 -16.62
CA ASP A 244 -29.42 -30.11 -15.92
C ASP A 244 -30.76 -30.37 -16.62
N VAL A 245 -30.80 -30.43 -17.95
CA VAL A 245 -31.99 -30.83 -18.72
C VAL A 245 -32.41 -32.27 -18.38
N GLN A 246 -31.45 -33.21 -18.31
CA GLN A 246 -31.76 -34.59 -17.90
C GLN A 246 -32.28 -34.65 -16.46
N ASN A 247 -31.67 -33.89 -15.54
CA ASN A 247 -32.09 -33.81 -14.15
C ASN A 247 -33.50 -33.20 -14.02
N PHE A 248 -33.80 -32.16 -14.79
CA PHE A 248 -35.12 -31.53 -14.84
C PHE A 248 -36.20 -32.50 -15.29
N HIS A 249 -35.98 -33.22 -16.40
CA HIS A 249 -36.93 -34.22 -16.89
C HIS A 249 -37.17 -35.36 -15.89
N LYS A 250 -36.14 -35.76 -15.13
CA LYS A 250 -36.29 -36.76 -14.05
C LYS A 250 -37.11 -36.23 -12.86
N LYS A 251 -36.88 -34.98 -12.44
CA LYS A 251 -37.49 -34.39 -11.23
C LYS A 251 -38.90 -33.85 -11.44
N LYS A 252 -39.22 -33.35 -12.64
CA LYS A 252 -40.43 -32.55 -12.91
C LYS A 252 -41.37 -33.14 -13.96
N ALA A 253 -41.21 -34.42 -14.31
CA ALA A 253 -42.13 -35.11 -15.23
C ALA A 253 -43.59 -34.98 -14.74
N PRO A 254 -44.57 -34.68 -15.63
CA PRO A 254 -44.49 -34.67 -17.11
C PRO A 254 -44.12 -33.32 -17.76
N LEU A 255 -43.70 -32.30 -17.00
CA LEU A 255 -43.34 -30.99 -17.55
C LEU A 255 -42.08 -31.11 -18.44
N THR A 256 -42.19 -30.69 -19.71
CA THR A 256 -41.05 -30.66 -20.64
C THR A 256 -40.47 -29.25 -20.76
N LEU A 257 -39.22 -29.14 -21.20
CA LEU A 257 -38.55 -27.85 -21.39
C LEU A 257 -39.25 -27.01 -22.47
N SER A 258 -39.73 -27.65 -23.54
CA SER A 258 -40.52 -26.99 -24.59
C SER A 258 -41.84 -26.44 -24.06
N ASN A 259 -42.48 -27.11 -23.10
CA ASN A 259 -43.70 -26.62 -22.44
C ASN A 259 -43.41 -25.47 -21.48
N LEU A 260 -42.29 -25.53 -20.75
CA LEU A 260 -41.89 -24.48 -19.81
C LEU A 260 -41.55 -23.16 -20.52
N TYR A 261 -40.70 -23.23 -21.55
CA TYR A 261 -40.25 -22.06 -22.33
C TYR A 261 -41.18 -21.70 -23.51
N ASN A 262 -42.20 -22.51 -23.77
CA ASN A 262 -43.17 -22.34 -24.86
C ASN A 262 -42.48 -22.16 -26.24
N THR A 263 -41.44 -22.98 -26.52
CA THR A 263 -40.60 -22.88 -27.74
C THR A 263 -41.27 -23.42 -29.01
N ALA A 264 -42.40 -24.11 -28.87
CA ALA A 264 -43.26 -24.51 -29.99
C ALA A 264 -44.45 -23.57 -30.07
N GLY A 265 -44.60 -22.86 -31.19
CA GLY A 265 -45.67 -21.91 -31.46
C GLY A 265 -47.06 -22.54 -31.51
N HIS A 266 -47.59 -22.96 -30.36
CA HIS A 266 -49.01 -23.20 -30.22
C HIS A 266 -49.70 -21.84 -30.25
N GLN A 267 -50.40 -21.55 -31.35
CA GLN A 267 -51.05 -20.27 -31.67
C GLN A 267 -52.07 -19.77 -30.61
N HIS A 268 -52.25 -20.46 -29.48
CA HIS A 268 -53.21 -20.14 -28.43
C HIS A 268 -52.73 -20.38 -26.98
N SER A 269 -51.46 -20.69 -26.71
CA SER A 269 -50.96 -20.80 -25.31
C SER A 269 -50.33 -19.49 -24.84
N ALA A 270 -50.81 -18.97 -23.69
CA ALA A 270 -50.20 -17.82 -23.04
C ALA A 270 -48.73 -18.14 -22.71
N ARG A 271 -47.79 -17.25 -23.09
CA ARG A 271 -46.36 -17.42 -22.76
C ARG A 271 -46.20 -17.50 -21.25
N THR A 272 -45.43 -18.47 -20.78
CA THR A 272 -45.08 -18.58 -19.36
C THR A 272 -44.28 -17.35 -18.95
N PRO A 273 -44.70 -16.58 -17.94
CA PRO A 273 -43.94 -15.42 -17.49
C PRO A 273 -42.54 -15.82 -17.01
N LEU A 274 -41.54 -14.98 -17.30
CA LEU A 274 -40.14 -15.27 -16.97
C LEU A 274 -39.94 -15.60 -15.48
N ARG A 275 -40.62 -14.88 -14.59
CA ARG A 275 -40.62 -15.16 -13.14
C ARG A 275 -41.01 -16.61 -12.84
N LYS A 276 -42.09 -17.11 -13.45
CA LYS A 276 -42.58 -18.47 -13.26
C LYS A 276 -41.61 -19.52 -13.83
N ILE A 277 -40.92 -19.20 -14.91
CA ILE A 277 -39.86 -20.07 -15.47
C ILE A 277 -38.73 -20.22 -14.45
N ILE A 278 -38.25 -19.11 -13.89
CA ILE A 278 -37.15 -19.08 -12.91
C ILE A 278 -37.55 -19.80 -11.62
N GLU A 279 -38.76 -19.54 -11.10
CA GLU A 279 -39.28 -20.21 -9.90
C GLU A 279 -39.42 -21.73 -10.06
N THR A 280 -39.67 -22.20 -11.29
CA THR A 280 -39.85 -23.63 -11.55
C THR A 280 -38.55 -24.42 -11.35
N ASP A 281 -37.44 -23.88 -11.85
CA ASP A 281 -36.09 -24.44 -11.67
C ASP A 281 -34.99 -23.36 -11.89
N PRO A 282 -34.48 -22.72 -10.82
CA PRO A 282 -33.46 -21.67 -10.91
C PRO A 282 -32.09 -22.19 -11.42
N GLU A 283 -31.73 -23.43 -11.08
CA GLU A 283 -30.46 -24.04 -11.51
C GLU A 283 -30.46 -24.26 -13.03
N LEU A 284 -31.57 -24.78 -13.56
CA LEU A 284 -31.76 -24.92 -15.00
C LEU A 284 -31.73 -23.55 -15.70
N PHE A 285 -32.37 -22.53 -15.14
CA PHE A 285 -32.36 -21.19 -15.74
C PHE A 285 -30.93 -20.62 -15.84
N THR A 286 -30.17 -20.68 -14.75
CA THR A 286 -28.78 -20.18 -14.70
C THR A 286 -27.80 -21.01 -15.53
N SER A 287 -28.11 -22.26 -15.87
CA SER A 287 -27.27 -23.04 -16.78
C SER A 287 -27.46 -22.67 -18.26
N PHE A 288 -28.66 -22.26 -18.65
CA PHE A 288 -28.94 -21.70 -19.98
C PHE A 288 -28.50 -20.23 -20.09
N PHE A 289 -28.65 -19.46 -19.01
CA PHE A 289 -28.30 -18.05 -18.93
C PHE A 289 -27.25 -17.82 -17.84
N PRO A 290 -25.98 -18.22 -18.08
CA PRO A 290 -24.91 -18.10 -17.08
C PRO A 290 -24.49 -16.65 -16.79
N VAL A 291 -24.81 -15.74 -17.70
CA VAL A 291 -24.61 -14.29 -17.56
C VAL A 291 -25.95 -13.63 -17.77
N LEU A 292 -26.40 -12.84 -16.78
CA LEU A 292 -27.67 -12.13 -16.82
C LEU A 292 -27.41 -10.63 -16.69
N MET A 293 -27.79 -9.85 -17.71
CA MET A 293 -27.72 -8.39 -17.70
C MET A 293 -29.13 -7.83 -17.55
N VAL A 294 -29.42 -7.24 -16.40
CA VAL A 294 -30.75 -6.68 -16.07
C VAL A 294 -30.57 -5.44 -15.18
N SER A 295 -31.50 -4.49 -15.26
CA SER A 295 -31.54 -3.39 -14.29
C SER A 295 -31.96 -3.89 -12.91
N PRO A 296 -31.59 -3.20 -11.81
CA PRO A 296 -31.98 -3.58 -10.45
C PRO A 296 -33.49 -3.74 -10.26
N ALA A 297 -34.29 -2.83 -10.83
CA ALA A 297 -35.75 -2.90 -10.80
C ALA A 297 -36.29 -4.17 -11.45
N VAL A 298 -35.73 -4.59 -12.60
CA VAL A 298 -36.13 -5.83 -13.28
C VAL A 298 -35.65 -7.05 -12.49
N CYS A 299 -34.42 -7.02 -11.95
CA CYS A 299 -33.86 -8.08 -11.11
C CYS A 299 -34.80 -8.41 -9.95
N SER A 300 -35.27 -7.39 -9.22
CA SER A 300 -36.22 -7.54 -8.11
C SER A 300 -37.58 -8.09 -8.53
N LYS A 301 -38.02 -7.81 -9.78
CA LYS A 301 -39.28 -8.32 -10.33
C LYS A 301 -39.20 -9.74 -10.88
N ILE A 302 -38.04 -10.25 -11.30
CA ILE A 302 -37.99 -11.57 -11.97
C ILE A 302 -37.26 -12.63 -11.16
N LEU A 303 -36.28 -12.24 -10.33
CA LEU A 303 -35.45 -13.18 -9.59
C LEU A 303 -35.95 -13.34 -8.15
N PRO A 304 -35.99 -14.56 -7.61
CA PRO A 304 -36.26 -14.77 -6.19
C PRO A 304 -35.13 -14.15 -5.34
N LEU A 305 -35.46 -13.70 -4.13
CA LEU A 305 -34.47 -13.16 -3.19
C LEU A 305 -33.77 -14.30 -2.43
N HIS A 306 -32.88 -15.00 -3.11
CA HIS A 306 -32.05 -16.06 -2.53
C HIS A 306 -30.58 -15.61 -2.44
N PRO A 307 -30.00 -15.55 -1.22
CA PRO A 307 -28.59 -15.21 -1.05
C PRO A 307 -27.66 -16.17 -1.80
N GLY A 308 -26.67 -15.63 -2.50
CA GLY A 308 -25.68 -16.43 -3.23
C GLY A 308 -26.23 -17.21 -4.43
N MET A 309 -27.37 -16.78 -4.99
CA MET A 309 -27.92 -17.29 -6.26
C MET A 309 -26.91 -17.15 -7.42
N PHE A 310 -26.10 -16.09 -7.41
CA PHE A 310 -25.01 -15.87 -8.36
C PHE A 310 -23.66 -15.90 -7.64
N ASP A 311 -22.65 -16.46 -8.29
CA ASP A 311 -21.29 -16.42 -7.77
C ASP A 311 -20.75 -14.98 -7.74
N VAL A 312 -21.05 -14.19 -8.79
CA VAL A 312 -20.63 -12.78 -8.90
C VAL A 312 -21.83 -11.93 -9.31
N VAL A 313 -21.99 -10.78 -8.65
CA VAL A 313 -22.86 -9.69 -9.12
C VAL A 313 -21.99 -8.46 -9.36
N LEU A 314 -22.09 -7.90 -10.56
CA LEU A 314 -21.38 -6.70 -10.98
C LEU A 314 -22.38 -5.57 -11.16
N PHE A 315 -22.10 -4.45 -10.51
CA PHE A 315 -22.81 -3.19 -10.70
C PHE A 315 -21.90 -2.27 -11.49
N ASP A 316 -22.34 -1.89 -12.68
CA ASP A 316 -21.69 -0.86 -13.48
C ASP A 316 -22.43 0.47 -13.30
N GLU A 317 -21.73 1.58 -13.46
CA GLU A 317 -22.24 2.94 -13.21
C GLU A 317 -22.95 3.07 -11.83
N ALA A 318 -22.38 2.45 -10.80
CA ALA A 318 -23.00 2.32 -9.48
C ALA A 318 -23.21 3.66 -8.76
N SER A 319 -22.57 4.75 -9.21
CA SER A 319 -22.87 6.10 -8.75
C SER A 319 -24.27 6.55 -9.17
N GLN A 320 -24.86 5.96 -10.21
CA GLN A 320 -26.19 6.26 -10.74
C GLN A 320 -27.25 5.25 -10.29
N LEU A 321 -26.89 4.31 -9.42
CA LEU A 321 -27.80 3.31 -8.91
C LEU A 321 -28.31 3.70 -7.52
N ASN A 322 -29.63 3.85 -7.40
CA ASN A 322 -30.31 4.00 -6.12
C ASN A 322 -30.05 2.77 -5.23
N LEU A 323 -29.80 3.02 -3.93
CA LEU A 323 -29.47 1.96 -2.99
C LEU A 323 -30.66 1.01 -2.78
N GLU A 324 -31.86 1.57 -2.62
CA GLU A 324 -33.11 0.85 -2.39
C GLU A 324 -33.48 -0.11 -3.52
N GLU A 325 -33.18 0.26 -4.77
CA GLU A 325 -33.43 -0.61 -5.92
C GLU A 325 -32.37 -1.71 -6.07
N SER A 326 -31.13 -1.38 -5.72
CA SER A 326 -29.95 -2.22 -5.98
C SER A 326 -29.63 -3.20 -4.86
N PHE A 327 -30.11 -2.93 -3.64
CA PHE A 327 -29.83 -3.75 -2.46
C PHE A 327 -30.26 -5.20 -2.65
N ALA A 328 -31.43 -5.44 -3.24
CA ALA A 328 -31.92 -6.80 -3.50
C ALA A 328 -31.01 -7.56 -4.48
N ALA A 329 -30.49 -6.89 -5.51
CA ALA A 329 -29.52 -7.48 -6.43
C ALA A 329 -28.21 -7.81 -5.71
N LEU A 330 -27.78 -6.94 -4.79
CA LEU A 330 -26.52 -7.09 -4.04
C LEU A 330 -26.54 -8.33 -3.15
N VAL A 331 -27.67 -8.64 -2.52
CA VAL A 331 -27.86 -9.83 -1.67
C VAL A 331 -27.71 -11.14 -2.45
N ARG A 332 -28.03 -11.15 -3.76
CA ARG A 332 -28.02 -12.37 -4.58
C ARG A 332 -26.60 -12.84 -4.97
N GLY A 333 -25.59 -12.00 -4.82
CA GLY A 333 -24.19 -12.32 -5.15
C GLY A 333 -23.41 -12.91 -3.98
N LYS A 334 -22.53 -13.89 -4.25
CA LYS A 334 -21.48 -14.28 -3.28
C LYS A 334 -20.38 -13.22 -3.25
N TYR A 335 -19.81 -12.92 -4.42
CA TYR A 335 -18.90 -11.81 -4.65
C TYR A 335 -19.65 -10.62 -5.25
N LYS A 336 -19.31 -9.41 -4.82
CA LYS A 336 -19.94 -8.16 -5.24
C LYS A 336 -18.87 -7.22 -5.77
N ILE A 337 -19.02 -6.81 -7.02
CA ILE A 337 -18.14 -5.85 -7.66
C ILE A 337 -18.98 -4.62 -7.96
N ILE A 338 -18.55 -3.47 -7.44
CA ILE A 338 -19.26 -2.20 -7.59
C ILE A 338 -18.28 -1.28 -8.33
N ALA A 339 -18.63 -0.93 -9.56
CA ALA A 339 -17.84 -0.05 -10.43
C ALA A 339 -18.63 1.22 -10.73
N GLY A 340 -17.96 2.37 -10.68
CA GLY A 340 -18.55 3.68 -10.92
C GLY A 340 -17.59 4.80 -10.55
N ASP A 341 -18.03 6.03 -10.72
CA ASP A 341 -17.25 7.23 -10.42
C ASP A 341 -17.99 8.13 -9.43
N SER A 342 -17.37 8.38 -8.27
CA SER A 342 -17.94 9.23 -7.20
C SER A 342 -18.01 10.71 -7.58
N HIS A 343 -17.28 11.14 -8.62
CA HIS A 343 -17.30 12.52 -9.13
C HIS A 343 -18.24 12.70 -10.34
N GLN A 344 -19.03 11.67 -10.68
CA GLN A 344 -20.15 11.77 -11.62
C GLN A 344 -21.48 11.93 -10.87
N MET A 345 -22.54 12.18 -11.62
CA MET A 345 -23.87 12.47 -11.08
C MET A 345 -24.47 11.29 -10.32
N PRO A 346 -25.13 11.54 -9.17
CA PRO A 346 -25.96 10.55 -8.51
C PRO A 346 -27.27 10.31 -9.29
N PRO A 347 -28.10 9.33 -8.89
CA PRO A 347 -29.41 9.09 -9.51
C PRO A 347 -30.30 10.34 -9.41
N PRO A 348 -31.14 10.64 -10.41
CA PRO A 348 -31.96 11.86 -10.44
C PRO A 348 -32.88 12.04 -9.22
N ASP A 349 -33.50 10.97 -8.72
CA ASP A 349 -34.43 11.03 -7.59
C ASP A 349 -33.70 11.37 -6.27
N SER A 350 -32.50 10.81 -6.09
CA SER A 350 -31.61 11.10 -4.96
C SER A 350 -30.97 12.48 -5.08
N PHE A 351 -30.71 12.95 -6.31
CA PHE A 351 -30.31 14.33 -6.61
C PHE A 351 -31.42 15.26 -6.04
N HIS A 352 -32.64 15.23 -6.57
CA HIS A 352 -33.73 16.14 -6.16
C HIS A 352 -34.22 16.01 -4.70
N THR A 353 -34.23 14.81 -4.12
CA THR A 353 -34.68 14.60 -2.72
C THR A 353 -33.68 15.12 -1.69
N TYR A 354 -32.37 15.15 -2.00
CA TYR A 354 -31.39 15.87 -1.18
C TYR A 354 -31.57 17.40 -1.28
N TYR A 355 -32.01 17.92 -2.44
CA TYR A 355 -32.18 19.35 -2.67
C TYR A 355 -33.44 19.96 -2.03
N SER A 356 -34.51 19.18 -1.83
CA SER A 356 -35.74 19.69 -1.19
C SER A 356 -35.61 19.89 0.32
N ASN A 357 -34.63 19.27 0.98
CA ASN A 357 -34.45 19.38 2.43
C ASN A 357 -33.58 20.57 2.89
N ASN A 358 -32.82 21.23 1.99
CA ASN A 358 -31.87 22.30 2.38
C ASN A 358 -32.14 23.69 1.79
N SER A 359 -33.16 23.88 0.95
CA SER A 359 -33.52 25.20 0.43
C SER A 359 -35.04 25.34 0.26
N GLN A 360 -35.69 25.87 1.30
CA GLN A 360 -36.97 26.56 1.16
C GLN A 360 -36.73 27.91 0.46
N GLN A 361 -36.63 27.93 -0.87
CA GLN A 361 -36.87 29.14 -1.65
C GLN A 361 -37.08 28.79 -3.13
N ASP A 362 -38.34 28.92 -3.54
CA ASP A 362 -38.85 29.19 -4.89
C ASP A 362 -38.05 28.61 -6.08
N PHE A 363 -38.20 27.31 -6.30
CA PHE A 363 -38.10 26.73 -7.64
C PHE A 363 -39.51 26.63 -8.22
N VAL A 364 -39.80 27.42 -9.26
CA VAL A 364 -40.90 27.12 -10.17
C VAL A 364 -40.31 26.27 -11.28
N MET A 365 -40.39 24.95 -11.12
CA MET A 365 -40.37 24.03 -12.26
C MET A 365 -41.80 23.95 -12.82
N ASP A 366 -41.89 23.79 -14.13
CA ASP A 366 -43.13 23.59 -14.87
C ASP A 366 -43.87 22.35 -14.34
N ASP A 367 -45.02 22.56 -13.69
CA ASP A 367 -45.80 21.59 -12.91
C ASP A 367 -46.45 20.46 -13.75
N GLU A 368 -46.21 20.37 -15.05
CA GLU A 368 -47.04 19.51 -15.92
C GLU A 368 -46.52 18.08 -16.16
N TYR A 369 -45.38 17.66 -15.58
CA TYR A 369 -44.78 16.35 -15.89
C TYR A 369 -44.61 15.33 -14.76
N TRP A 370 -44.81 15.67 -13.48
CA TRP A 370 -44.50 14.73 -12.39
C TRP A 370 -45.43 14.72 -11.16
N GLU A 371 -46.58 15.40 -11.19
CA GLU A 371 -47.49 15.47 -10.02
C GLU A 371 -48.19 14.15 -9.61
N GLU A 372 -48.07 13.04 -10.34
CA GLU A 372 -48.84 11.82 -10.01
C GLU A 372 -48.18 10.81 -9.05
N GLN A 373 -46.98 11.07 -8.48
CA GLN A 373 -46.38 10.16 -7.48
C GLN A 373 -45.73 10.84 -6.27
N GLN A 374 -46.38 11.84 -5.70
CA GLN A 374 -45.87 12.48 -4.48
C GLN A 374 -46.94 12.60 -3.39
N ASP A 375 -47.53 11.46 -3.00
CA ASP A 375 -48.17 11.36 -1.71
C ASP A 375 -47.83 10.04 -1.03
N VAL A 376 -47.24 10.18 0.16
CA VAL A 376 -46.77 9.18 1.14
C VAL A 376 -45.26 8.95 1.07
N LEU A 377 -44.52 9.69 1.91
CA LEU A 377 -43.41 9.21 2.75
C LEU A 377 -42.84 10.37 3.58
N THR A 378 -43.60 10.85 4.57
CA THR A 378 -43.07 11.67 5.67
C THR A 378 -42.83 10.81 6.90
N ASN A 379 -41.64 11.00 7.47
CA ASN A 379 -41.27 10.73 8.87
C ASN A 379 -41.07 9.26 9.26
N ASN A 380 -39.88 8.72 8.93
CA ASN A 380 -39.03 7.84 9.76
C ASN A 380 -38.06 7.02 8.87
N ILE A 381 -37.09 7.66 8.22
CA ILE A 381 -35.94 6.95 7.63
C ILE A 381 -34.66 7.68 8.07
N ASP A 382 -34.39 7.62 9.37
CA ASP A 382 -33.06 7.87 9.92
C ASP A 382 -32.34 6.52 10.01
N TYR A 383 -31.07 6.48 9.57
CA TYR A 383 -30.10 5.34 9.55
C TYR A 383 -29.85 4.57 8.24
N LEU A 384 -30.64 4.68 7.18
CA LEU A 384 -30.36 4.03 5.87
C LEU A 384 -30.24 5.00 4.68
N SER A 385 -30.58 6.29 4.85
CA SER A 385 -30.90 7.25 3.76
C SER A 385 -29.83 8.30 3.44
N ASN A 386 -28.64 8.26 4.03
CA ASN A 386 -27.64 9.31 3.76
C ASN A 386 -26.75 9.03 2.54
N ALA A 387 -26.72 7.82 2.00
CA ALA A 387 -25.92 7.50 0.82
C ALA A 387 -26.74 7.71 -0.46
N PRO A 388 -26.40 8.70 -1.32
CA PRO A 388 -27.16 9.02 -2.54
C PRO A 388 -27.06 7.94 -3.63
N SER A 389 -26.18 6.97 -3.50
CA SER A 389 -26.02 5.88 -4.47
C SER A 389 -25.43 4.62 -3.84
N LEU A 390 -25.51 3.50 -4.56
CA LEU A 390 -24.87 2.25 -4.18
C LEU A 390 -23.35 2.39 -4.03
N LEU A 391 -22.70 3.18 -4.90
CA LEU A 391 -21.27 3.44 -4.81
C LEU A 391 -20.92 4.18 -3.51
N GLU A 392 -21.63 5.26 -3.19
CA GLU A 392 -21.36 6.04 -1.98
C GLU A 392 -21.63 5.22 -0.71
N TYR A 393 -22.66 4.36 -0.75
CA TYR A 393 -22.90 3.38 0.30
C TYR A 393 -21.68 2.44 0.48
N ALA A 394 -21.16 1.87 -0.61
CA ALA A 394 -20.02 0.96 -0.54
C ALA A 394 -18.73 1.64 -0.06
N LEU A 395 -18.51 2.90 -0.44
CA LEU A 395 -17.37 3.70 0.02
C LEU A 395 -17.49 4.06 1.50
N SER A 396 -18.69 4.46 1.95
CA SER A 396 -18.92 4.89 3.34
C SER A 396 -18.91 3.76 4.36
N THR A 397 -19.24 2.52 3.97
CA THR A 397 -19.24 1.38 4.89
C THR A 397 -17.84 0.88 5.25
N GLY A 398 -16.82 1.19 4.45
CA GLY A 398 -15.45 0.72 4.65
C GLY A 398 -15.28 -0.80 4.55
N THR A 399 -16.29 -1.53 4.09
CA THR A 399 -16.28 -3.00 3.96
C THR A 399 -15.66 -3.49 2.66
N TYR A 400 -15.53 -2.59 1.68
CA TYR A 400 -15.06 -2.91 0.34
C TYR A 400 -13.62 -2.42 0.15
N GLN A 401 -12.84 -3.15 -0.64
CA GLN A 401 -11.52 -2.72 -1.08
C GLN A 401 -11.67 -1.79 -2.29
N GLU A 402 -11.21 -0.55 -2.16
CA GLU A 402 -11.19 0.41 -3.26
C GLU A 402 -10.06 0.07 -4.26
N CYS A 403 -10.39 0.05 -5.55
CA CYS A 403 -9.42 -0.07 -6.64
C CYS A 403 -9.70 1.04 -7.65
N PHE A 404 -8.67 1.80 -8.04
CA PHE A 404 -8.80 2.90 -8.99
C PHE A 404 -8.27 2.51 -10.37
N LEU A 405 -8.94 3.02 -11.41
CA LEU A 405 -8.42 2.99 -12.77
C LEU A 405 -7.64 4.30 -13.01
N GLU A 406 -6.39 4.18 -13.41
CA GLU A 406 -5.47 5.33 -13.48
C GLU A 406 -5.36 5.91 -14.88
N VAL A 407 -5.51 5.11 -15.95
CA VAL A 407 -5.27 5.61 -17.31
C VAL A 407 -6.55 6.15 -17.95
N HIS A 408 -6.48 7.37 -18.47
CA HIS A 408 -7.55 8.02 -19.22
C HIS A 408 -7.33 7.89 -20.74
N TYR A 409 -8.22 7.17 -21.41
CA TYR A 409 -8.11 6.86 -22.84
C TYR A 409 -9.01 7.72 -23.74
N ARG A 410 -9.97 8.48 -23.18
CA ARG A 410 -10.99 9.17 -23.99
C ARG A 410 -10.44 10.40 -24.69
N SER A 411 -9.75 11.26 -23.96
CA SER A 411 -9.30 12.56 -24.46
C SER A 411 -8.04 12.40 -25.29
N LYS A 412 -8.07 12.90 -26.53
CA LYS A 412 -6.90 12.92 -27.42
C LYS A 412 -5.89 14.02 -27.06
N HIS A 413 -6.27 14.97 -26.20
CA HIS A 413 -5.41 16.04 -25.71
C HIS A 413 -5.44 16.09 -24.16
N PRO A 414 -4.27 16.15 -23.48
CA PRO A 414 -4.19 16.19 -22.01
C PRO A 414 -4.99 17.34 -21.36
N PHE A 415 -4.92 18.55 -21.93
CA PHE A 415 -5.64 19.72 -21.41
C PHE A 415 -7.16 19.54 -21.29
N LEU A 416 -7.78 18.57 -21.99
CA LEU A 416 -9.20 18.28 -21.84
C LEU A 416 -9.55 17.65 -20.48
N ILE A 417 -8.62 16.90 -19.89
CA ILE A 417 -8.84 16.18 -18.64
C ILE A 417 -8.05 16.77 -17.47
N ASP A 418 -6.97 17.52 -17.72
CA ASP A 418 -6.11 18.12 -16.67
C ASP A 418 -6.90 18.90 -15.61
N PHE A 419 -7.90 19.68 -16.02
CA PHE A 419 -8.76 20.42 -15.10
C PHE A 419 -9.48 19.49 -14.11
N SER A 420 -10.21 18.50 -14.64
CA SER A 420 -10.94 17.53 -13.82
C SER A 420 -9.99 16.67 -12.99
N ASN A 421 -8.84 16.31 -13.55
CA ASN A 421 -7.80 15.53 -12.87
C ASN A 421 -7.27 16.26 -11.63
N ALA A 422 -6.94 17.54 -11.76
CA ALA A 422 -6.48 18.38 -10.66
C ALA A 422 -7.59 18.66 -9.64
N ALA A 423 -8.81 18.96 -10.11
CA ALA A 423 -9.91 19.36 -9.25
C ALA A 423 -10.52 18.20 -8.44
N PHE A 424 -10.66 17.02 -9.05
CA PHE A 424 -11.50 15.94 -8.53
C PHE A 424 -10.74 14.63 -8.33
N TYR A 425 -9.75 14.32 -9.17
CA TYR A 425 -9.05 13.03 -9.12
C TYR A 425 -7.66 13.10 -8.47
N GLY A 426 -7.29 14.25 -7.90
CA GLY A 426 -6.03 14.42 -7.17
C GLY A 426 -4.78 14.18 -8.03
N ASN A 427 -4.83 14.52 -9.32
CA ASN A 427 -3.79 14.24 -10.32
C ASN A 427 -3.42 12.76 -10.49
N ARG A 428 -4.31 11.83 -10.09
CA ARG A 428 -4.10 10.39 -10.27
C ARG A 428 -4.24 9.93 -11.71
N LEU A 429 -5.08 10.61 -12.51
CA LEU A 429 -5.34 10.15 -13.87
C LEU A 429 -4.14 10.42 -14.77
N ILE A 430 -3.68 9.37 -15.45
CA ILE A 430 -2.63 9.41 -16.45
C ILE A 430 -3.28 9.74 -17.79
N SER A 431 -2.96 10.91 -18.31
CA SER A 431 -3.51 11.40 -19.57
C SER A 431 -2.56 11.07 -20.70
N LEU A 432 -3.01 10.30 -21.69
CA LEU A 432 -2.16 9.99 -22.83
C LEU A 432 -1.76 11.29 -23.57
N PRO A 433 -0.48 11.48 -23.87
CA PRO A 433 0.00 12.64 -24.61
C PRO A 433 -0.41 12.60 -26.08
N LEU A 434 -0.25 13.76 -26.71
CA LEU A 434 -0.67 14.04 -28.08
C LEU A 434 0.09 13.20 -29.11
N LYS A 435 -0.67 12.54 -29.99
CA LYS A 435 -0.13 11.84 -31.18
C LYS A 435 0.12 12.79 -32.36
N GLU A 436 -0.61 13.89 -32.46
CA GLU A 436 -0.61 14.79 -33.63
C GLU A 436 -0.73 16.26 -33.20
N GLY A 437 0.04 17.13 -33.87
CA GLY A 437 -0.16 18.58 -34.06
C GLY A 437 -0.52 19.47 -32.87
N ASN A 438 0.16 20.60 -32.72
CA ASN A 438 -0.32 21.67 -31.84
C ASN A 438 -1.65 22.23 -32.38
N TYR A 439 -2.76 21.82 -31.79
CA TYR A 439 -4.07 22.48 -31.95
C TYR A 439 -4.54 22.97 -30.59
N ILE A 440 -5.51 23.90 -30.60
CA ILE A 440 -6.13 24.39 -29.37
C ILE A 440 -7.27 23.44 -28.99
N PRO A 441 -7.16 22.65 -27.91
CA PRO A 441 -8.18 21.67 -27.53
C PRO A 441 -9.39 22.29 -26.84
N ILE A 442 -9.25 23.51 -26.30
CA ILE A 442 -10.33 24.24 -25.66
C ILE A 442 -10.39 25.62 -26.28
N GLU A 443 -11.38 25.83 -27.15
CA GLU A 443 -11.67 27.14 -27.73
C GLU A 443 -12.58 27.92 -26.78
N PHE A 444 -12.16 29.13 -26.41
CA PHE A 444 -12.93 30.01 -25.55
C PHE A 444 -13.37 31.25 -26.34
N LYS A 445 -14.68 31.42 -26.53
CA LYS A 445 -15.29 32.52 -27.29
C LYS A 445 -16.09 33.43 -26.38
N GLU A 446 -15.65 34.68 -26.25
CA GLU A 446 -16.37 35.71 -25.51
C GLU A 446 -17.40 36.39 -26.42
N ILE A 447 -18.69 36.08 -26.20
CA ILE A 447 -19.80 36.57 -27.03
C ILE A 447 -20.38 37.88 -26.47
N ASN A 448 -20.20 38.13 -25.16
CA ASN A 448 -20.74 39.30 -24.46
C ASN A 448 -22.26 39.48 -24.69
N GLY A 449 -23.00 38.37 -24.75
CA GLY A 449 -24.46 38.38 -24.94
C GLY A 449 -25.23 38.80 -23.70
N THR A 450 -26.43 39.36 -23.93
CA THR A 450 -27.36 39.74 -22.86
C THR A 450 -28.20 38.54 -22.43
N TYR A 451 -28.32 38.33 -21.11
CA TYR A 451 -29.22 37.32 -20.55
C TYR A 451 -30.63 37.88 -20.39
N HIS A 452 -31.58 37.35 -21.15
CA HIS A 452 -32.97 37.79 -21.18
C HIS A 452 -33.92 36.58 -21.29
N ASN A 453 -35.00 36.57 -20.50
CA ASN A 453 -35.99 35.47 -20.46
C ASN A 453 -35.37 34.07 -20.33
N HIS A 454 -34.39 33.93 -19.43
CA HIS A 454 -33.68 32.68 -19.18
C HIS A 454 -32.82 32.14 -20.33
N SER A 455 -32.60 32.94 -21.38
CA SER A 455 -31.81 32.57 -22.56
C SER A 455 -30.83 33.67 -22.96
N ASN A 456 -29.90 33.32 -23.86
CA ASN A 456 -28.94 34.24 -24.46
C ASN A 456 -28.87 34.02 -25.97
N GLN A 457 -29.56 34.89 -26.71
CA GLN A 457 -29.68 34.81 -28.16
C GLN A 457 -28.32 34.95 -28.87
N ALA A 458 -27.45 35.81 -28.37
CA ALA A 458 -26.16 36.06 -29.00
C ALA A 458 -25.27 34.81 -28.98
N GLU A 459 -25.28 34.05 -27.87
CA GLU A 459 -24.62 32.75 -27.82
C GLU A 459 -25.21 31.76 -28.82
N VAL A 460 -26.55 31.70 -28.94
CA VAL A 460 -27.21 30.81 -29.90
C VAL A 460 -26.77 31.13 -31.33
N THR A 461 -26.81 32.40 -31.74
CA THR A 461 -26.37 32.80 -33.08
C THR A 461 -24.92 32.39 -33.35
N ALA A 462 -24.00 32.66 -32.41
CA ALA A 462 -22.60 32.30 -32.57
C ALA A 462 -22.36 30.78 -32.63
N ILE A 463 -23.15 29.98 -31.91
CA ILE A 463 -23.10 28.52 -31.98
C ILE A 463 -23.56 28.01 -33.34
N LEU A 464 -24.64 28.57 -33.89
CA LEU A 464 -25.16 28.17 -35.20
C LEU A 464 -24.18 28.49 -36.32
N ASP A 465 -23.57 29.68 -36.29
CA ASP A 465 -22.52 30.05 -37.24
C ASP A 465 -21.35 29.06 -37.17
N TYR A 466 -20.92 28.69 -35.96
CA TYR A 466 -19.87 27.70 -35.77
C TYR A 466 -20.23 26.31 -36.30
N LEU A 467 -21.47 25.86 -36.11
CA LEU A 467 -21.94 24.59 -36.66
C LEU A 467 -21.93 24.60 -38.20
N LEU A 468 -22.32 25.71 -38.81
CA LEU A 468 -22.36 25.86 -40.26
C LEU A 468 -20.96 25.93 -40.88
N ASP A 469 -20.01 26.54 -40.18
CA ASP A 469 -18.59 26.60 -40.57
C ASP A 469 -17.88 25.24 -40.42
N LEU A 470 -18.29 24.44 -39.44
CA LEU A 470 -17.68 23.13 -39.18
C LEU A 470 -17.94 22.14 -40.32
N VAL A 471 -19.10 22.23 -40.97
CA VAL A 471 -19.45 21.37 -42.11
C VAL A 471 -18.77 21.91 -43.37
N THR A 472 -17.61 21.35 -43.67
CA THR A 472 -16.81 21.59 -44.89
C THR A 472 -16.91 20.41 -45.86
N ASP A 473 -16.55 20.61 -47.13
CA ASP A 473 -16.56 19.53 -48.15
C ASP A 473 -15.53 18.42 -47.88
N THR A 474 -14.61 18.62 -46.93
CA THR A 474 -13.59 17.64 -46.53
C THR A 474 -14.13 16.67 -45.48
N LYS A 475 -14.17 15.38 -45.81
CA LYS A 475 -14.50 14.28 -44.88
C LYS A 475 -13.21 13.72 -44.23
N PRO A 476 -13.27 13.20 -42.98
CA PRO A 476 -14.46 13.03 -42.12
C PRO A 476 -14.80 14.27 -41.28
N CYS A 477 -16.09 14.53 -41.10
CA CYS A 477 -16.60 15.57 -40.20
C CYS A 477 -16.67 15.03 -38.76
N PRO A 478 -16.19 15.78 -37.74
CA PRO A 478 -16.25 15.34 -36.35
C PRO A 478 -17.69 15.31 -35.81
N SER A 479 -17.98 14.38 -34.91
CA SER A 479 -19.26 14.33 -34.19
C SER A 479 -19.36 15.48 -33.17
N VAL A 480 -20.53 16.10 -33.06
CA VAL A 480 -20.74 17.31 -32.23
C VAL A 480 -21.80 17.08 -31.17
N GLY A 481 -21.61 17.63 -29.97
CA GLY A 481 -22.64 17.70 -28.94
C GLY A 481 -22.72 19.11 -28.36
N ILE A 482 -23.92 19.59 -28.06
CA ILE A 482 -24.15 20.90 -27.44
C ILE A 482 -24.70 20.69 -26.03
N ALA A 483 -23.98 21.21 -25.05
CA ALA A 483 -24.35 21.27 -23.64
C ALA A 483 -24.80 22.69 -23.27
N THR A 484 -25.96 22.80 -22.65
CA THR A 484 -26.57 24.06 -22.20
C THR A 484 -26.78 24.02 -20.70
N PHE A 485 -26.68 25.18 -20.04
CA PHE A 485 -26.81 25.24 -18.57
C PHE A 485 -28.26 25.21 -18.11
N ASN A 486 -29.22 25.47 -19.01
CA ASN A 486 -30.64 25.32 -18.72
C ASN A 486 -31.43 24.82 -19.94
N LEU A 487 -32.68 24.41 -19.70
CA LEU A 487 -33.57 23.87 -20.73
C LEU A 487 -34.08 24.94 -21.71
N HIS A 488 -34.24 26.20 -21.28
CA HIS A 488 -34.70 27.29 -22.14
C HIS A 488 -33.71 27.57 -23.28
N GLN A 489 -32.41 27.61 -22.98
CA GLN A 489 -31.34 27.76 -23.97
C GLN A 489 -31.28 26.55 -24.91
N ARG A 490 -31.44 25.34 -24.39
CA ARG A 490 -31.52 24.12 -25.22
C ARG A 490 -32.63 24.24 -26.26
N ASN A 491 -33.84 24.60 -25.81
CA ASN A 491 -35.00 24.73 -26.68
C ASN A 491 -34.79 25.84 -27.72
N LEU A 492 -34.26 27.00 -27.29
CA LEU A 492 -33.95 28.10 -28.19
C LEU A 492 -32.96 27.70 -29.30
N ILE A 493 -31.89 26.96 -28.97
CA ILE A 493 -30.96 26.46 -29.98
C ILE A 493 -31.68 25.54 -30.97
N LEU A 494 -32.52 24.61 -30.50
CA LEU A 494 -33.25 23.70 -31.37
C LEU A 494 -34.25 24.44 -32.29
N GLU A 495 -34.95 25.44 -31.74
CA GLU A 495 -35.87 26.29 -32.49
C GLU A 495 -35.13 27.08 -33.58
N GLU A 496 -34.01 27.71 -33.25
CA GLU A 496 -33.22 28.49 -34.21
C GLU A 496 -32.57 27.62 -35.30
N ILE A 497 -32.12 26.39 -34.96
CA ILE A 497 -31.69 25.40 -35.97
C ILE A 497 -32.82 25.14 -36.97
N GLN A 498 -34.05 24.93 -36.49
CA GLN A 498 -35.21 24.69 -37.34
C GLN A 498 -35.55 25.92 -38.19
N GLN A 499 -35.54 27.12 -37.61
CA GLN A 499 -35.82 28.36 -38.32
C GLN A 499 -34.80 28.63 -39.44
N LEU A 500 -33.50 28.50 -39.16
CA LEU A 500 -32.46 28.65 -40.17
C LEU A 500 -32.55 27.59 -41.28
N ALA A 501 -32.88 26.34 -40.93
CA ALA A 501 -33.10 25.28 -41.91
C ALA A 501 -34.32 25.54 -42.82
N LEU A 502 -35.32 26.29 -42.36
CA LEU A 502 -36.46 26.70 -43.19
C LEU A 502 -36.09 27.87 -44.11
N GLN A 503 -35.28 28.81 -43.63
CA GLN A 503 -34.91 30.02 -44.38
C GLN A 503 -33.81 29.78 -45.42
N GLN A 504 -32.87 28.87 -45.15
CA GLN A 504 -31.67 28.66 -45.98
C GLN A 504 -31.52 27.17 -46.37
N PRO A 505 -31.65 26.81 -47.67
CA PRO A 505 -31.52 25.44 -48.13
C PRO A 505 -30.15 24.81 -47.83
N GLU A 506 -29.06 25.60 -47.89
CA GLU A 506 -27.71 25.11 -47.59
C GLU A 506 -27.56 24.73 -46.10
N ALA A 507 -28.04 25.60 -45.20
CA ALA A 507 -28.04 25.33 -43.76
C ALA A 507 -28.84 24.07 -43.42
N ARG A 508 -29.97 23.85 -44.10
CA ARG A 508 -30.77 22.62 -43.94
C ARG A 508 -29.96 21.36 -44.24
N THR A 509 -29.22 21.34 -45.35
CA THR A 509 -28.39 20.19 -45.71
C THR A 509 -27.27 19.97 -44.69
N LYS A 510 -26.62 21.03 -44.23
CA LYS A 510 -25.56 20.96 -43.21
C LYS A 510 -26.09 20.44 -41.86
N PHE A 511 -27.21 20.96 -41.37
CA PHE A 511 -27.80 20.50 -40.11
C PHE A 511 -28.30 19.05 -40.20
N GLN A 512 -28.94 18.66 -41.30
CA GLN A 512 -29.35 17.27 -41.50
C GLN A 512 -28.14 16.33 -41.43
N PHE A 513 -27.05 16.69 -42.11
CA PHE A 513 -25.80 15.93 -42.04
C PHE A 513 -25.25 15.86 -40.61
N LEU A 514 -25.26 16.94 -39.84
CA LEU A 514 -24.81 16.93 -38.45
C LEU A 514 -25.68 16.01 -37.56
N PHE A 515 -27.01 16.04 -37.72
CA PHE A 515 -27.90 15.13 -36.99
C PHE A 515 -27.68 13.66 -37.37
N GLU A 516 -27.45 13.37 -38.65
CA GLU A 516 -27.09 12.02 -39.13
C GLU A 516 -25.73 11.55 -38.56
N ASN A 517 -24.78 12.48 -38.33
CA ASN A 517 -23.51 12.21 -37.63
C ASN A 517 -23.63 12.29 -36.09
N GLY A 518 -24.85 12.37 -35.55
CA GLY A 518 -25.12 12.27 -34.12
C GLY A 518 -25.10 13.58 -33.34
N LEU A 519 -25.34 14.74 -33.96
CA LEU A 519 -25.55 16.01 -33.25
C LEU A 519 -26.64 15.86 -32.18
N PHE A 520 -26.35 16.31 -30.96
CA PHE A 520 -27.36 16.48 -29.91
C PHE A 520 -27.30 17.87 -29.29
N VAL A 521 -28.43 18.31 -28.74
CA VAL A 521 -28.53 19.51 -27.90
C VAL A 521 -29.20 19.10 -26.60
N LYS A 522 -28.47 19.16 -25.48
CA LYS A 522 -28.93 18.69 -24.17
C LYS A 522 -28.57 19.68 -23.06
N SER A 523 -29.30 19.64 -21.96
CA SER A 523 -28.88 20.31 -20.72
C SER A 523 -27.79 19.50 -20.02
N LEU A 524 -27.02 20.14 -19.13
CA LEU A 524 -25.96 19.48 -18.34
C LEU A 524 -26.45 18.23 -17.60
N GLU A 525 -27.68 18.25 -17.11
CA GLU A 525 -28.31 17.12 -16.40
C GLU A 525 -28.53 15.90 -17.29
N ASN A 526 -28.70 16.09 -18.60
CA ASN A 526 -29.12 15.05 -19.54
C ASN A 526 -28.00 14.51 -20.42
N ILE A 527 -26.78 15.04 -20.31
CA ILE A 527 -25.65 14.71 -21.20
C ILE A 527 -24.92 13.40 -20.83
N GLN A 528 -25.36 12.74 -19.77
CA GLN A 528 -24.70 11.56 -19.23
C GLN A 528 -24.64 10.38 -20.22
N GLY A 529 -23.49 9.72 -20.27
CA GLY A 529 -23.26 8.58 -21.16
C GLY A 529 -22.98 8.95 -22.63
N ASP A 530 -23.21 10.20 -23.04
CA ASP A 530 -22.92 10.65 -24.40
C ASP A 530 -21.53 11.28 -24.51
N GLU A 531 -20.77 10.88 -25.53
CA GLU A 531 -19.46 11.45 -25.85
C GLU A 531 -19.40 11.87 -27.32
N ARG A 532 -18.64 12.94 -27.62
CA ARG A 532 -18.52 13.51 -28.96
C ARG A 532 -17.09 13.97 -29.23
N ASP A 533 -16.74 14.07 -30.51
CA ASP A 533 -15.42 14.57 -30.90
C ASP A 533 -15.26 16.04 -30.49
N ILE A 534 -16.29 16.85 -30.77
CA ILE A 534 -16.38 18.25 -30.35
C ILE A 534 -17.56 18.41 -29.41
N LEU A 535 -17.31 19.00 -28.23
CA LEU A 535 -18.36 19.40 -27.32
C LEU A 535 -18.45 20.93 -27.23
N ILE A 536 -19.61 21.47 -27.53
CA ILE A 536 -19.92 22.89 -27.40
C ILE A 536 -20.60 23.11 -26.05
N ILE A 537 -20.11 24.06 -25.26
CA ILE A 537 -20.72 24.47 -23.99
C ILE A 537 -21.25 25.90 -24.16
N SER A 538 -22.57 26.07 -24.07
CA SER A 538 -23.22 27.38 -23.98
C SER A 538 -23.41 27.72 -22.50
N THR A 539 -22.68 28.74 -22.01
CA THR A 539 -22.82 29.16 -20.62
C THR A 539 -24.20 29.70 -20.31
N THR A 540 -24.95 30.13 -21.33
CA THR A 540 -26.32 30.67 -21.25
C THR A 540 -26.42 32.01 -20.52
N PHE A 541 -25.58 32.26 -19.53
CA PHE A 541 -25.64 33.43 -18.67
C PHE A 541 -24.75 34.57 -19.18
N GLY A 542 -25.24 35.80 -18.97
CA GLY A 542 -24.58 37.06 -19.34
C GLY A 542 -25.13 38.21 -18.50
N LEU A 543 -24.69 39.44 -18.79
CA LEU A 543 -25.27 40.63 -18.16
C LEU A 543 -26.74 40.77 -18.57
N ARG A 544 -27.60 41.16 -17.64
CA ARG A 544 -28.98 41.56 -17.95
C ARG A 544 -28.99 42.95 -18.60
N GLU A 545 -30.14 43.35 -19.14
CA GLU A 545 -30.32 44.69 -19.73
C GLU A 545 -30.03 45.84 -18.74
N ASP A 546 -30.21 45.59 -17.44
CA ASP A 546 -29.91 46.53 -16.36
C ASP A 546 -28.42 46.55 -15.94
N GLY A 547 -27.57 45.73 -16.57
CA GLY A 547 -26.14 45.60 -16.27
C GLY A 547 -25.83 44.73 -15.04
N SER A 548 -26.83 44.11 -14.41
CA SER A 548 -26.63 43.17 -13.31
C SER A 548 -26.27 41.77 -13.83
N MET A 549 -25.48 41.01 -13.06
CA MET A 549 -25.15 39.62 -13.37
C MET A 549 -26.02 38.68 -12.52
N PRO A 550 -26.72 37.69 -13.12
CA PRO A 550 -27.38 36.65 -12.33
C PRO A 550 -26.34 35.90 -11.49
N GLN A 551 -26.60 35.75 -10.20
CA GLN A 551 -25.75 34.98 -9.28
C GLN A 551 -26.27 33.54 -9.08
N ASN A 552 -27.43 33.22 -9.65
CA ASN A 552 -27.97 31.87 -9.62
C ASN A 552 -27.58 31.12 -10.91
N TRP A 553 -26.57 30.25 -10.84
CA TRP A 553 -26.06 29.46 -11.96
C TRP A 553 -26.83 28.13 -12.15
N GLY A 554 -28.06 28.07 -11.63
CA GLY A 554 -28.86 26.85 -11.60
C GLY A 554 -28.21 25.78 -10.70
N PRO A 555 -28.32 24.49 -11.08
CA PRO A 555 -27.82 23.37 -10.28
C PRO A 555 -26.31 23.37 -10.00
N ILE A 556 -25.53 24.22 -10.70
CA ILE A 556 -24.08 24.36 -10.48
C ILE A 556 -23.78 25.01 -9.12
N ASN A 557 -24.69 25.82 -8.59
CA ASN A 557 -24.48 26.52 -7.31
C ASN A 557 -24.49 25.60 -6.09
N ASP A 558 -25.05 24.41 -6.23
CA ASP A 558 -25.21 23.47 -5.13
C ASP A 558 -23.88 22.78 -4.78
N GLN A 559 -23.83 22.17 -3.60
CA GLN A 559 -22.62 21.50 -3.11
C GLN A 559 -22.13 20.39 -4.07
N ASP A 560 -23.04 19.67 -4.71
CA ASP A 560 -22.76 18.63 -5.71
C ASP A 560 -22.81 19.11 -7.16
N GLY A 561 -23.08 20.40 -7.40
CA GLY A 561 -23.20 21.00 -8.73
C GLY A 561 -21.93 20.89 -9.59
N TYR A 562 -20.77 20.70 -8.95
CA TYR A 562 -19.50 20.46 -9.64
C TYR A 562 -19.51 19.16 -10.46
N LYS A 563 -20.32 18.16 -10.08
CA LYS A 563 -20.45 16.88 -10.81
C LYS A 563 -21.03 17.08 -12.21
N LEU A 564 -22.00 17.99 -12.37
CA LEU A 564 -22.57 18.35 -13.68
C LEU A 564 -21.51 18.95 -14.61
N LEU A 565 -20.70 19.86 -14.09
CA LEU A 565 -19.62 20.46 -14.85
C LEU A 565 -18.56 19.41 -15.21
N ASN A 566 -18.12 18.58 -14.25
CA ASN A 566 -17.17 17.50 -14.49
C ASN A 566 -17.67 16.54 -15.57
N VAL A 567 -18.94 16.14 -15.50
CA VAL A 567 -19.59 15.30 -16.50
C VAL A 567 -19.53 15.95 -17.87
N ALA A 568 -19.88 17.23 -18.01
CA ALA A 568 -19.89 17.90 -19.30
C ALA A 568 -18.49 18.04 -19.90
N VAL A 569 -17.52 18.59 -19.15
CA VAL A 569 -16.18 18.88 -19.68
C VAL A 569 -15.40 17.62 -20.07
N THR A 570 -15.75 16.46 -19.50
CA THR A 570 -15.13 15.16 -19.81
C THR A 570 -15.81 14.37 -20.94
N ARG A 571 -16.85 14.91 -21.61
CA ARG A 571 -17.50 14.26 -22.77
C ARG A 571 -16.82 14.50 -24.11
N ALA A 572 -15.89 15.46 -24.19
CA ALA A 572 -15.15 15.74 -25.42
C ALA A 572 -13.97 14.77 -25.63
N LYS A 573 -13.89 14.19 -26.83
CA LYS A 573 -12.73 13.36 -27.26
C LYS A 573 -11.61 14.22 -27.82
N GLN A 574 -11.93 15.24 -28.63
CA GLN A 574 -10.92 16.03 -29.34
C GLN A 574 -10.93 17.51 -28.93
N LYS A 575 -12.09 18.14 -28.83
CA LYS A 575 -12.17 19.59 -28.59
C LYS A 575 -13.38 19.98 -27.74
N VAL A 576 -13.20 20.98 -26.89
CA VAL A 576 -14.30 21.71 -26.23
C VAL A 576 -14.35 23.13 -26.78
N CYS A 577 -15.56 23.63 -27.08
CA CYS A 577 -15.79 25.00 -27.49
C CYS A 577 -16.73 25.68 -26.50
N VAL A 578 -16.22 26.62 -25.71
CA VAL A 578 -16.99 27.34 -24.70
C VAL A 578 -17.45 28.68 -25.29
N PHE A 579 -18.77 28.85 -25.43
CA PHE A 579 -19.40 30.11 -25.78
C PHE A 579 -19.86 30.77 -24.48
N ASN A 580 -19.14 31.83 -24.11
CA ASN A 580 -19.27 32.47 -22.82
C ASN A 580 -19.71 33.92 -22.94
N SER A 581 -20.71 34.30 -22.15
CA SER A 581 -21.12 35.70 -21.96
C SER A 581 -20.92 36.20 -20.54
N ILE A 582 -20.34 35.39 -19.65
CA ILE A 582 -19.98 35.79 -18.29
C ILE A 582 -18.73 36.69 -18.35
N PRO A 583 -18.77 37.94 -17.86
CA PRO A 583 -17.64 38.84 -17.97
C PRO A 583 -16.40 38.40 -17.16
N PRO A 584 -15.17 38.73 -17.60
CA PRO A 584 -13.93 38.43 -16.89
C PRO A 584 -13.89 38.89 -15.43
N LEU A 585 -14.48 40.05 -15.14
CA LEU A 585 -14.58 40.60 -13.78
C LEU A 585 -15.21 39.60 -12.78
N TYR A 586 -16.09 38.72 -13.25
CA TYR A 586 -16.73 37.71 -12.41
C TYR A 586 -15.90 36.45 -12.33
N TYR A 587 -15.59 35.80 -13.46
CA TYR A 587 -14.93 34.49 -13.43
C TYR A 587 -13.47 34.58 -12.94
N GLN A 588 -12.81 35.73 -12.99
CA GLN A 588 -11.47 35.91 -12.39
C GLN A 588 -11.49 35.89 -10.85
N THR A 589 -12.67 35.95 -10.21
CA THR A 589 -12.79 35.82 -8.74
C THR A 589 -12.64 34.38 -8.25
N TYR A 590 -12.47 33.40 -9.15
CA TYR A 590 -12.32 31.98 -8.81
C TYR A 590 -11.35 31.70 -7.64
N PRO A 591 -10.19 32.37 -7.46
CA PRO A 591 -9.29 32.04 -6.36
C PRO A 591 -9.90 32.31 -4.99
N GLN A 592 -10.75 33.34 -4.88
CA GLN A 592 -11.41 33.71 -3.63
C GLN A 592 -12.52 32.71 -3.29
N GLU A 593 -13.31 32.33 -4.30
CA GLU A 593 -14.41 31.37 -4.14
C GLU A 593 -13.91 29.95 -3.83
N ILE A 594 -12.86 29.48 -4.51
CA ILE A 594 -12.24 28.16 -4.23
C ILE A 594 -11.64 28.13 -2.82
N LYS A 595 -10.98 29.20 -2.38
CA LYS A 595 -10.46 29.29 -0.99
C LYS A 595 -11.56 29.25 0.07
N LYS A 596 -12.76 29.72 -0.26
CA LYS A 596 -13.90 29.80 0.65
C LYS A 596 -14.69 28.49 0.73
N ASN A 597 -14.97 27.88 -0.42
CA ASN A 597 -15.91 26.75 -0.53
C ASN A 597 -15.26 25.44 -1.04
N GLY A 598 -13.95 25.45 -1.33
CA GLY A 598 -13.27 24.34 -2.00
C GLY A 598 -13.64 24.23 -3.49
N ASN A 599 -13.38 23.07 -4.09
CA ASN A 599 -13.67 22.79 -5.51
C ASN A 599 -15.17 22.52 -5.77
N THR A 600 -16.06 23.37 -5.24
CA THR A 600 -17.52 23.22 -5.34
C THR A 600 -18.22 24.54 -5.71
N GLY A 601 -19.51 24.47 -6.05
CA GLY A 601 -20.35 25.63 -6.36
C GLY A 601 -19.85 26.47 -7.53
N LYS A 602 -20.19 27.77 -7.54
CA LYS A 602 -19.78 28.70 -8.62
C LYS A 602 -18.26 28.87 -8.81
N GLY A 603 -17.47 28.62 -7.76
CA GLY A 603 -16.01 28.77 -7.82
C GLY A 603 -15.38 27.86 -8.86
N ILE A 604 -15.90 26.63 -9.00
CA ILE A 604 -15.37 25.65 -9.96
C ILE A 604 -15.71 26.01 -11.40
N LEU A 605 -16.91 26.55 -11.64
CA LEU A 605 -17.31 27.06 -12.95
C LEU A 605 -16.39 28.22 -13.36
N TYR A 606 -16.18 29.18 -12.46
CA TYR A 606 -15.30 30.32 -12.71
C TYR A 606 -13.86 29.89 -12.98
N ALA A 607 -13.35 28.91 -12.23
CA ALA A 607 -12.03 28.33 -12.46
C ALA A 607 -11.95 27.67 -13.84
N TYR A 608 -13.00 26.96 -14.27
CA TYR A 608 -13.03 26.33 -15.60
C TYR A 608 -13.05 27.36 -16.73
N LEU A 609 -13.82 28.43 -16.61
CA LEU A 609 -13.84 29.50 -17.62
C LEU A 609 -12.48 30.20 -17.70
N ALA A 610 -11.84 30.49 -16.57
CA ALA A 610 -10.48 31.03 -16.52
C ALA A 610 -9.46 30.06 -17.14
N TYR A 611 -9.60 28.76 -16.88
CA TYR A 611 -8.76 27.70 -17.45
C TYR A 611 -8.93 27.60 -18.97
N ALA A 612 -10.18 27.59 -19.46
CA ALA A 612 -10.50 27.55 -20.88
C ALA A 612 -9.93 28.77 -21.62
N ASN A 613 -10.04 29.97 -21.03
CA ASN A 613 -9.43 31.17 -21.57
C ASN A 613 -7.89 31.08 -21.60
N ALA A 614 -7.25 30.59 -20.52
CA ALA A 614 -5.80 30.41 -20.48
C ALA A 614 -5.30 29.42 -21.56
N VAL A 615 -6.05 28.34 -21.81
CA VAL A 615 -5.75 27.38 -22.89
C VAL A 615 -5.88 28.04 -24.28
N GLN A 616 -6.94 28.82 -24.50
CA GLN A 616 -7.14 29.56 -25.76
C GLN A 616 -6.02 30.57 -26.02
N GLN A 617 -5.57 31.30 -24.99
CA GLN A 617 -4.47 32.27 -25.09
C GLN A 617 -3.07 31.62 -25.08
N GLN A 618 -3.00 30.30 -24.92
CA GLN A 618 -1.74 29.55 -24.75
C GLN A 618 -0.88 30.05 -23.56
N ASP A 619 -1.53 30.58 -22.53
CA ASP A 619 -0.89 31.03 -21.29
C ASP A 619 -0.67 29.86 -20.33
N ASN A 620 0.46 29.18 -20.51
CA ASN A 620 0.85 28.04 -19.68
C ASN A 620 1.05 28.42 -18.20
N ALA A 621 1.47 29.65 -17.89
CA ALA A 621 1.76 30.05 -16.51
C ALA A 621 0.45 30.16 -15.70
N THR A 622 -0.55 30.86 -16.26
CA THR A 622 -1.87 30.95 -15.64
C THR A 622 -2.56 29.60 -15.58
N ARG A 623 -2.46 28.77 -16.65
CA ARG A 623 -3.01 27.41 -16.66
C ARG A 623 -2.48 26.58 -15.49
N THR A 624 -1.16 26.50 -15.33
CA THR A 624 -0.53 25.71 -14.26
C THR A 624 -0.90 26.24 -12.88
N ALA A 625 -0.94 27.57 -12.69
CA ALA A 625 -1.37 28.17 -11.42
C ALA A 625 -2.82 27.81 -11.04
N ILE A 626 -3.73 27.73 -12.01
CA ILE A 626 -5.12 27.27 -11.78
C ILE A 626 -5.12 25.80 -11.35
N LEU A 627 -4.39 24.94 -12.07
CA LEU A 627 -4.32 23.50 -11.76
C LEU A 627 -3.74 23.25 -10.37
N GLU A 628 -2.68 23.96 -9.98
CA GLU A 628 -2.10 23.88 -8.64
C GLU A 628 -3.07 24.32 -7.55
N LEU A 629 -3.82 25.41 -7.78
CA LEU A 629 -4.85 25.85 -6.85
C LEU A 629 -5.91 24.77 -6.65
N LEU A 630 -6.45 24.22 -7.75
CA LEU A 630 -7.48 23.18 -7.69
C LEU A 630 -6.95 21.92 -6.99
N TYR A 631 -5.73 21.50 -7.29
CA TYR A 631 -5.09 20.36 -6.65
C TYR A 631 -4.94 20.55 -5.13
N ASN A 632 -4.59 21.76 -4.67
CA ASN A 632 -4.43 22.06 -3.25
C ASN A 632 -5.75 21.99 -2.46
N TYR A 633 -6.88 22.28 -3.10
CA TYR A 633 -8.22 22.21 -2.50
C TYR A 633 -9.00 20.93 -2.89
N SER A 634 -8.33 19.97 -3.53
CA SER A 634 -8.93 18.67 -3.87
C SER A 634 -8.93 17.72 -2.67
N ASN A 635 -9.94 16.84 -2.60
CA ASN A 635 -9.99 15.77 -1.60
C ASN A 635 -8.98 14.68 -1.94
N LYS A 636 -7.79 14.77 -1.36
CA LYS A 636 -6.71 13.79 -1.58
C LYS A 636 -7.05 12.46 -0.90
N LYS A 637 -7.39 11.44 -1.67
CA LYS A 637 -7.24 10.05 -1.21
C LYS A 637 -5.80 9.63 -1.48
N THR A 638 -5.08 9.21 -0.44
CA THR A 638 -3.75 8.59 -0.60
C THR A 638 -3.92 7.34 -1.42
N VAL A 639 -3.39 7.36 -2.64
CA VAL A 639 -3.17 6.15 -3.41
C VAL A 639 -2.06 5.40 -2.66
N ASP A 640 -2.23 4.11 -2.40
CA ASP A 640 -1.07 3.27 -2.16
C ASP A 640 -0.20 3.45 -3.40
N ASP A 641 0.98 4.10 -3.29
CA ASP A 641 1.95 4.19 -4.40
C ASP A 641 2.14 2.77 -4.93
N PHE A 642 1.40 2.41 -5.99
CA PHE A 642 1.22 1.01 -6.35
C PHE A 642 2.55 0.49 -6.89
N LEU A 643 3.36 1.37 -7.47
CA LEU A 643 4.61 1.04 -8.15
C LEU A 643 5.78 2.02 -7.91
N TYR A 644 5.53 3.30 -7.54
CA TYR A 644 6.56 4.36 -7.54
C TYR A 644 6.58 5.22 -6.28
N ASN A 645 7.68 5.18 -5.52
CA ASN A 645 7.94 6.11 -4.40
C ASN A 645 8.83 7.30 -4.78
N GLY A 646 9.18 7.45 -6.07
CA GLY A 646 10.05 8.51 -6.59
C GLY A 646 11.50 8.48 -6.09
N LYS A 647 11.95 7.37 -5.48
CA LYS A 647 13.33 7.22 -5.02
C LYS A 647 14.18 6.57 -6.10
N VAL A 648 15.25 7.27 -6.46
CA VAL A 648 16.28 6.76 -7.35
C VAL A 648 17.00 5.59 -6.66
N ASN A 649 16.97 4.41 -7.28
CA ASN A 649 17.63 3.22 -6.73
C ASN A 649 19.15 3.22 -7.05
N LEU A 650 19.92 2.31 -6.43
CA LEU A 650 21.37 2.28 -6.61
C LEU A 650 21.80 2.02 -8.06
N PHE A 651 21.04 1.19 -8.79
CA PHE A 651 21.34 0.87 -10.19
C PHE A 651 21.06 2.06 -11.11
N GLU A 652 19.93 2.73 -10.91
CA GLU A 652 19.54 3.94 -11.63
C GLU A 652 20.57 5.07 -11.40
N GLN A 653 21.06 5.25 -10.17
CA GLN A 653 22.14 6.19 -9.87
C GLN A 653 23.42 5.90 -10.68
N GLU A 654 23.78 4.63 -10.84
CA GLU A 654 24.97 4.24 -11.58
C GLU A 654 24.83 4.56 -13.08
N VAL A 655 23.67 4.24 -13.66
CA VAL A 655 23.37 4.55 -15.08
C VAL A 655 23.32 6.06 -15.30
N LEU A 656 22.66 6.82 -14.39
CA LEU A 656 22.61 8.29 -14.45
C LEU A 656 24.00 8.92 -14.37
N ASN A 657 24.85 8.46 -13.45
CA ASN A 657 26.21 8.95 -13.31
C ASN A 657 27.03 8.69 -14.58
N PHE A 658 26.91 7.49 -15.16
CA PHE A 658 27.57 7.15 -16.41
C PHE A 658 27.10 8.05 -17.57
N LEU A 659 25.79 8.20 -17.75
CA LEU A 659 25.21 9.03 -18.80
C LEU A 659 25.61 10.51 -18.64
N GLY A 660 25.60 11.04 -17.40
CA GLY A 660 25.98 12.42 -17.13
C GLY A 660 27.46 12.71 -17.37
N LEU A 661 28.35 11.72 -17.22
CA LEU A 661 29.78 11.85 -17.54
C LEU A 661 30.04 11.85 -19.04
N GLU A 662 29.37 10.95 -19.79
CA GLU A 662 29.59 10.78 -21.23
C GLU A 662 28.84 11.83 -22.07
N PHE A 663 27.71 12.34 -21.58
CA PHE A 663 26.87 13.32 -22.28
C PHE A 663 26.59 14.57 -21.43
N PRO A 664 27.61 15.38 -21.08
CA PRO A 664 27.45 16.53 -20.18
C PRO A 664 26.57 17.66 -20.75
N ASN A 665 26.36 17.66 -22.08
CA ASN A 665 25.55 18.67 -22.77
C ASN A 665 24.07 18.27 -22.91
N LEU A 666 23.71 17.02 -22.59
CA LEU A 666 22.33 16.56 -22.65
C LEU A 666 21.63 16.77 -21.31
N ARG A 667 20.35 17.12 -21.35
CA ARG A 667 19.52 17.21 -20.16
C ARG A 667 18.97 15.82 -19.83
N ILE A 668 19.52 15.22 -18.77
CA ILE A 668 19.18 13.86 -18.32
C ILE A 668 18.50 13.96 -16.96
N GLU A 669 17.27 13.48 -16.87
CA GLU A 669 16.47 13.57 -15.65
C GLU A 669 15.99 12.20 -15.19
N ALA A 670 16.05 11.99 -13.88
CA ALA A 670 15.55 10.81 -13.21
C ALA A 670 14.10 11.03 -12.76
N ASN A 671 13.27 9.99 -12.79
CA ASN A 671 11.85 10.05 -12.39
C ASN A 671 11.07 11.18 -13.10
N TYR A 672 11.39 11.42 -14.37
CA TYR A 672 10.81 12.51 -15.15
C TYR A 672 9.34 12.24 -15.45
N GLN A 673 8.46 13.19 -15.12
CA GLN A 673 7.03 13.06 -15.41
C GLN A 673 6.75 13.48 -16.84
N HIS A 674 6.39 12.52 -17.69
CA HIS A 674 5.97 12.76 -19.06
C HIS A 674 4.56 12.21 -19.28
N ALA A 675 3.60 13.12 -19.45
CA ALA A 675 2.21 12.78 -19.79
C ALA A 675 1.57 11.76 -18.82
N GLY A 676 1.76 12.00 -17.52
CA GLY A 676 1.31 11.14 -16.44
C GLY A 676 2.14 9.86 -16.24
N PHE A 677 3.12 9.59 -17.10
CA PHE A 677 4.08 8.51 -16.88
C PHE A 677 5.32 9.02 -16.13
N ALA A 678 5.69 8.32 -15.07
CA ALA A 678 7.00 8.46 -14.45
C ALA A 678 8.02 7.69 -15.28
N LEU A 679 8.91 8.41 -15.98
CA LEU A 679 10.01 7.83 -16.72
C LEU A 679 11.20 7.66 -15.78
N PRO A 680 11.78 6.44 -15.67
CA PRO A 680 12.92 6.20 -14.80
C PRO A 680 14.10 7.13 -15.13
N ILE A 681 14.50 7.14 -16.40
CA ILE A 681 15.50 8.07 -16.93
C ILE A 681 14.97 8.60 -18.26
N ALA A 682 14.90 9.91 -18.39
CA ALA A 682 14.53 10.59 -19.62
C ALA A 682 15.70 11.46 -20.11
N ILE A 683 15.92 11.46 -21.42
CA ILE A 683 16.81 12.42 -22.09
C ILE A 683 15.96 13.38 -22.91
N LEU A 684 16.13 14.67 -22.63
CA LEU A 684 15.40 15.75 -23.29
C LEU A 684 16.27 16.40 -24.37
N ASP A 685 15.63 16.90 -25.41
CA ASP A 685 16.26 17.77 -26.42
C ASP A 685 16.29 19.24 -25.97
N ASP A 686 16.91 20.10 -26.79
CA ASP A 686 17.03 21.55 -26.54
C ASP A 686 15.67 22.29 -26.42
N LYS A 687 14.55 21.63 -26.74
CA LYS A 687 13.19 22.16 -26.64
C LYS A 687 12.43 21.56 -25.45
N ASP A 688 13.13 20.91 -24.52
CA ASP A 688 12.56 20.20 -23.38
C ASP A 688 11.57 19.08 -23.78
N GLN A 689 11.73 18.50 -24.97
CA GLN A 689 10.96 17.33 -25.39
C GLN A 689 11.73 16.05 -25.07
N VAL A 690 11.03 15.07 -24.50
CA VAL A 690 11.60 13.74 -24.27
C VAL A 690 11.84 13.07 -25.62
N ARG A 691 13.08 12.64 -25.88
CA ARG A 691 13.46 11.89 -27.08
C ARG A 691 13.76 10.43 -26.79
N LEU A 692 14.40 10.19 -25.65
CA LEU A 692 14.76 8.86 -25.17
C LEU A 692 14.22 8.65 -23.76
N ALA A 693 13.74 7.43 -23.51
CA ALA A 693 13.42 6.94 -22.19
C ALA A 693 14.13 5.60 -21.95
N PHE A 694 14.73 5.44 -20.77
CA PHE A 694 15.34 4.17 -20.36
C PHE A 694 14.53 3.49 -19.27
N TYR A 695 14.27 2.20 -19.48
CA TYR A 695 13.68 1.29 -18.51
C TYR A 695 14.71 0.32 -17.96
N TYR A 696 14.45 -0.23 -16.77
CA TYR A 696 15.25 -1.29 -16.18
C TYR A 696 14.38 -2.34 -15.50
N ASP A 697 14.97 -3.48 -15.20
CA ASP A 697 14.32 -4.66 -14.66
C ASP A 697 13.84 -4.53 -13.20
N ILE A 698 14.32 -3.51 -12.47
CA ILE A 698 14.00 -3.27 -11.05
C ILE A 698 13.48 -1.84 -10.85
N TYR A 699 12.44 -1.45 -11.60
CA TYR A 699 11.87 -0.10 -11.51
C TYR A 699 10.70 0.03 -10.52
N HIS A 700 10.00 -1.07 -10.25
CA HIS A 700 8.82 -1.07 -9.39
C HIS A 700 9.17 -1.38 -7.94
N ASP A 701 8.69 -0.57 -7.00
CA ASP A 701 8.90 -0.79 -5.55
C ASP A 701 8.25 -2.08 -5.04
N LYS A 702 7.17 -2.50 -5.71
CA LYS A 702 6.48 -3.77 -5.49
C LYS A 702 6.63 -4.60 -6.77
N PHE A 703 7.29 -5.75 -6.65
CA PHE A 703 7.24 -6.78 -7.69
C PHE A 703 5.83 -7.38 -7.72
N SER A 704 4.89 -6.69 -8.35
CA SER A 704 3.56 -7.23 -8.63
C SER A 704 3.62 -8.12 -9.87
N GLU A 705 2.72 -9.10 -9.96
CA GLU A 705 2.63 -9.97 -11.14
C GLU A 705 2.23 -9.16 -12.39
N GLU A 706 1.62 -7.98 -12.19
CA GLU A 706 1.13 -7.08 -13.23
C GLU A 706 2.14 -6.01 -13.67
N ALA A 707 3.23 -5.82 -12.92
CA ALA A 707 4.26 -4.80 -13.20
C ALA A 707 4.82 -4.92 -14.62
N TYR A 708 4.94 -6.15 -15.12
CA TYR A 708 5.38 -6.43 -16.48
C TYR A 708 4.37 -5.99 -17.56
N ALA A 709 3.08 -6.19 -17.31
CA ALA A 709 2.03 -5.75 -18.24
C ALA A 709 1.98 -4.22 -18.32
N TRP A 710 2.20 -3.56 -17.18
CA TRP A 710 2.30 -2.10 -17.08
C TRP A 710 3.50 -1.53 -17.84
N ASP A 711 4.67 -2.18 -17.71
CA ASP A 711 5.87 -1.83 -18.47
C ASP A 711 5.67 -1.90 -19.99
N LEU A 712 5.07 -2.99 -20.48
CA LEU A 712 4.76 -3.13 -21.90
C LEU A 712 3.77 -2.09 -22.38
N PHE A 713 2.76 -1.79 -21.55
CA PHE A 713 1.77 -0.76 -21.84
C PHE A 713 2.41 0.63 -21.98
N HIS A 714 3.30 1.00 -21.05
CA HIS A 714 4.07 2.25 -21.10
C HIS A 714 4.93 2.34 -22.37
N GLU A 715 5.73 1.30 -22.63
CA GLU A 715 6.66 1.27 -23.76
C GLU A 715 5.92 1.44 -25.09
N GLN A 716 4.80 0.71 -25.28
CA GLN A 716 3.98 0.82 -26.49
C GLN A 716 3.42 2.23 -26.69
N HIS A 717 3.00 2.91 -25.62
CA HIS A 717 2.45 4.26 -25.72
C HIS A 717 3.54 5.28 -26.04
N LEU A 718 4.67 5.25 -25.34
CA LEU A 718 5.80 6.16 -25.61
C LEU A 718 6.32 6.01 -27.04
N GLN A 719 6.42 4.78 -27.55
CA GLN A 719 6.80 4.54 -28.95
C GLN A 719 5.80 5.17 -29.94
N GLN A 720 4.50 5.12 -29.66
CA GLN A 720 3.49 5.81 -30.49
C GLN A 720 3.64 7.34 -30.46
N MET A 721 4.35 7.90 -29.48
CA MET A 721 4.64 9.33 -29.37
C MET A 721 5.94 9.73 -30.07
N GLY A 722 6.63 8.76 -30.69
CA GLY A 722 7.95 8.97 -31.29
C GLY A 722 9.08 9.03 -30.26
N ILE A 723 8.84 8.61 -29.01
CA ILE A 723 9.88 8.48 -27.99
C ILE A 723 10.52 7.12 -28.14
N ILE A 724 11.85 7.11 -28.27
CA ILE A 724 12.60 5.86 -28.39
C ILE A 724 12.85 5.32 -26.99
N CYS A 725 12.33 4.11 -26.74
CA CYS A 725 12.45 3.45 -25.46
C CYS A 725 13.51 2.34 -25.55
N HIS A 726 14.47 2.37 -24.62
CA HIS A 726 15.47 1.32 -24.48
C HIS A 726 15.42 0.71 -23.09
N ARG A 727 15.74 -0.58 -22.98
CA ARG A 727 15.79 -1.28 -21.69
C ARG A 727 17.24 -1.62 -21.35
N VAL A 728 17.67 -1.21 -20.17
CA VAL A 728 18.99 -1.50 -19.60
C VAL A 728 18.80 -2.62 -18.58
N TRP A 729 19.43 -3.77 -18.84
CA TRP A 729 19.31 -4.94 -17.98
C TRP A 729 20.37 -4.90 -16.88
N SER A 730 19.95 -4.88 -15.61
CA SER A 730 20.90 -4.90 -14.48
C SER A 730 21.84 -6.11 -14.56
N LYS A 731 21.31 -7.26 -14.97
CA LYS A 731 22.09 -8.50 -15.20
C LYS A 731 23.25 -8.30 -16.18
N GLU A 732 23.03 -7.63 -17.30
CA GLU A 732 24.07 -7.38 -18.32
C GLU A 732 25.06 -6.34 -17.83
N TRP A 733 24.55 -5.26 -17.21
CA TRP A 733 25.37 -4.17 -16.67
C TRP A 733 26.38 -4.65 -15.63
N TRP A 734 25.95 -5.49 -14.69
CA TRP A 734 26.82 -6.00 -13.63
C TRP A 734 27.72 -7.17 -14.07
N LYS A 735 27.33 -7.95 -15.08
CA LYS A 735 28.15 -9.05 -15.61
C LYS A 735 29.25 -8.55 -16.55
N ASN A 736 28.95 -7.60 -17.45
CA ASN A 736 29.90 -7.03 -18.40
C ASN A 736 29.64 -5.53 -18.61
N THR A 737 30.09 -4.74 -17.64
CA THR A 737 29.83 -3.29 -17.58
C THR A 737 30.30 -2.55 -18.83
N THR A 738 31.50 -2.85 -19.33
CA THR A 738 32.05 -2.16 -20.52
C THR A 738 31.18 -2.38 -21.75
N GLN A 739 30.75 -3.62 -22.00
CA GLN A 739 29.89 -3.92 -23.15
C GLN A 739 28.51 -3.26 -23.01
N ALA A 740 27.92 -3.28 -21.82
CA ALA A 740 26.63 -2.65 -21.56
C ALA A 740 26.71 -1.11 -21.73
N GLN A 741 27.79 -0.50 -21.26
CA GLN A 741 28.09 0.92 -21.42
C GLN A 741 28.28 1.31 -22.88
N GLU A 742 29.10 0.57 -23.65
CA GLU A 742 29.28 0.79 -25.09
C GLU A 742 27.95 0.70 -25.85
N LYS A 743 27.11 -0.28 -25.52
CA LYS A 743 25.79 -0.43 -26.12
C LYS A 743 24.89 0.78 -25.80
N LEU A 744 24.86 1.22 -24.54
CA LEU A 744 24.09 2.38 -24.11
C LEU A 744 24.56 3.66 -24.81
N LEU A 745 25.87 3.83 -25.02
CA LEU A 745 26.44 4.96 -25.76
C LEU A 745 25.97 5.00 -27.21
N VAL A 746 25.97 3.85 -27.90
CA VAL A 746 25.48 3.75 -29.27
C VAL A 746 24.00 4.13 -29.34
N GLN A 747 23.18 3.60 -28.44
CA GLN A 747 21.75 3.89 -28.39
C GLN A 747 21.44 5.39 -28.20
N VAL A 748 22.18 6.08 -27.33
CA VAL A 748 22.00 7.52 -27.13
C VAL A 748 22.44 8.31 -28.37
N ARG A 749 23.61 7.97 -28.94
CA ARG A 749 24.17 8.68 -30.12
C ARG A 749 23.31 8.51 -31.37
N ASP A 750 22.77 7.32 -31.60
CA ASP A 750 21.92 7.04 -32.77
C ASP A 750 20.66 7.94 -32.82
N VAL A 751 20.20 8.42 -31.67
CA VAL A 751 19.00 9.26 -31.55
C VAL A 751 19.32 10.73 -31.40
N MET A 752 20.34 11.08 -30.59
CA MET A 752 20.64 12.47 -30.23
C MET A 752 21.68 13.14 -31.13
N GLY A 753 22.43 12.38 -31.92
CA GLY A 753 23.49 12.89 -32.82
C GLY A 753 24.86 12.93 -32.16
#